data_AF-A0A1I0QLT0-F1
#
_entry.id   AF-A0A1I0QLT0-F1
#
_cell.length_a   1.000
_cell.length_b   1.000
_cell.length_c   1.000
_cell.angle_alpha   90.00
_cell.angle_beta   90.00
_cell.angle_gamma   90.00
#
_symmetry.space_group_name_H-M   'P 1'
#
loop_
_entity.id
_entity.type
_entity.pdbx_description
1 polymer ?
#
loop_
_entity_poly.entity_id
_entity_poly.type
_entity_poly.pdbx_seq_one_letter_code
_entity_poly.pdbx_strand_id
1 'polypeptide(L)'
;MKKLILGCLIMFSAVSLMAQKAIVVEPENVVLEVGQTQKLNVYLTENGKKIDAPVNLTYSRRYRRSMAIDSLNQVTAYQPGTFDIIAIGNGVRKEFQIVIKTPPIAEVKIESIPNQVYAGTPVTLKYEVLDKAGMTREDVPVTFQSKNTDIATVNKYGIINTNKAGKVAITATAEGVTNTINLNVVTNPIAKIELSADGDQARTGDVFHFTAKAFDKKGNEVTDAPIYYSFSGVSDNVSQSASGLIKQDGRFVADEAGTYTITASCGVASASKTLSIAAREVSRKIELVGQGSVNDKHTSDLWIWEGVDGRDYAVTGTWGADGTAYFWDVTNPANIFKIDSVQVDARTVNDVKISEDGTICVISREGASNRKNGLVIIDVKNPRDAKIISTFDENLTGGVHNVFISKGHVYALSAGQKYYVINIEDPKNPYAVSKFELDTPGHSIHDVWVEDGIAYSSNWADGIQLVDVGNGIAGGSPDNPKKISSYAYPNKANHASFPFRSPSTGKFYVIGGDEIFPYGLNMKGPNMAGGYLHVVDFTDLDNPEEVARFEVPYAGSHNYWIEDEILYVAFYNGGVRVVDLSGELMGDLRKQGREIAWIIPNDPNGYVPNAPFTWGAQLHKGHIFYSDWNSGLWSAKLEPEKPKETQIKAK
;
A
#
# COMPACT_ATOMS: atom_id res chain seq x y z
N MET A 1 61.63 44.88 49.98
CA MET A 1 62.78 44.19 50.59
C MET A 1 62.42 42.72 50.78
N LYS A 2 63.35 41.84 50.39
CA LYS A 2 63.41 40.38 50.55
C LYS A 2 62.54 39.48 49.65
N LYS A 3 63.29 38.92 48.68
CA LYS A 3 63.06 37.82 47.75
C LYS A 3 62.61 36.53 48.44
N LEU A 4 61.75 35.75 47.76
CA LEU A 4 61.80 34.30 47.82
C LEU A 4 61.79 33.77 46.38
N ILE A 5 62.86 33.05 46.03
CA ILE A 5 63.05 32.32 44.78
C ILE A 5 62.46 30.93 45.01
N LEU A 6 61.55 30.47 44.15
CA LEU A 6 61.15 29.07 44.09
C LEU A 6 61.20 28.61 42.63
N GLY A 7 62.03 27.59 42.40
CA GLY A 7 62.40 27.08 41.09
C GLY A 7 61.25 26.44 40.33
N CYS A 8 61.21 26.69 39.03
CA CYS A 8 60.29 26.05 38.10
C CYS A 8 60.86 24.67 37.72
N LEU A 9 60.22 23.61 38.21
CA LEU A 9 60.51 22.23 37.84
C LEU A 9 59.78 21.94 36.51
N ILE A 10 60.52 21.86 35.41
CA ILE A 10 59.97 21.45 34.10
C ILE A 10 59.72 19.94 34.16
N MET A 11 58.47 19.55 34.39
CA MET A 11 58.01 18.18 34.16
C MET A 11 57.86 17.98 32.64
N PHE A 12 58.72 17.17 32.05
CA PHE A 12 58.47 16.56 30.74
C PHE A 12 57.29 15.60 30.90
N SER A 13 56.09 16.02 30.52
CA SER A 13 54.99 15.10 30.26
C SER A 13 55.32 14.32 28.99
N ALA A 14 55.65 13.04 29.15
CA ALA A 14 55.65 12.11 28.03
C ALA A 14 54.24 12.10 27.43
N VAL A 15 54.09 12.65 26.24
CA VAL A 15 52.88 12.50 25.44
C VAL A 15 52.79 11.03 25.09
N SER A 16 51.98 10.27 25.84
CA SER A 16 51.58 8.94 25.42
C SER A 16 50.84 9.09 24.10
N LEU A 17 51.45 8.66 22.99
CA LEU A 17 50.71 8.44 21.75
C LEU A 17 49.60 7.43 22.07
N MET A 18 48.36 7.90 22.18
CA MET A 18 47.22 7.00 22.14
C MET A 18 47.25 6.29 20.79
N ALA A 19 47.02 4.98 20.79
CA ALA A 19 46.96 4.19 19.57
C ALA A 19 45.89 4.76 18.63
N GLN A 20 46.29 5.26 17.46
CA GLN A 20 45.36 5.84 16.49
C GLN A 20 44.80 4.73 15.62
N LYS A 21 43.57 4.30 15.92
CA LYS A 21 42.81 3.37 15.07
C LYS A 21 42.10 4.14 13.96
N ALA A 22 42.18 3.65 12.74
CA ALA A 22 41.52 4.26 11.58
C ALA A 22 41.01 3.19 10.61
N ILE A 23 39.85 3.45 10.00
CA ILE A 23 39.29 2.60 8.95
C ILE A 23 39.83 3.07 7.59
N VAL A 24 40.32 2.13 6.79
CA VAL A 24 40.72 2.34 5.40
C VAL A 24 39.68 1.70 4.49
N VAL A 25 39.30 2.43 3.45
CA VAL A 25 38.35 1.99 2.41
C VAL A 25 39.07 2.15 1.08
N GLU A 26 39.19 1.06 0.33
CA GLU A 26 39.83 1.04 -0.98
C GLU A 26 38.86 0.47 -2.04
N PRO A 27 38.64 1.19 -3.16
CA PRO A 27 39.15 2.54 -3.46
C PRO A 27 38.50 3.62 -2.56
N GLU A 28 39.21 4.75 -2.35
CA GLU A 28 38.72 5.87 -1.53
C GLU A 28 37.53 6.59 -2.19
N ASN A 29 37.52 6.68 -3.52
CA ASN A 29 36.41 7.20 -4.31
C ASN A 29 35.74 6.05 -5.05
N VAL A 30 34.47 5.79 -4.75
CA VAL A 30 33.70 4.72 -5.39
C VAL A 30 32.70 5.37 -6.35
N VAL A 31 32.97 5.26 -7.65
CA VAL A 31 32.08 5.74 -8.71
C VAL A 31 31.71 4.56 -9.61
N LEU A 32 30.43 4.29 -9.75
CA LEU A 32 29.88 3.16 -10.49
C LEU A 32 28.92 3.62 -11.57
N GLU A 33 28.78 2.83 -12.62
CA GLU A 33 27.64 2.89 -13.54
C GLU A 33 26.50 2.01 -13.02
N VAL A 34 25.26 2.28 -13.44
CA VAL A 34 24.12 1.41 -13.15
C VAL A 34 24.39 -0.01 -13.69
N GLY A 35 24.08 -1.04 -12.89
CA GLY A 35 24.34 -2.45 -13.20
C GLY A 35 25.76 -2.94 -12.86
N GLN A 36 26.69 -2.03 -12.52
CA GLN A 36 28.05 -2.41 -12.15
C GLN A 36 28.10 -3.04 -10.74
N THR A 37 29.03 -3.98 -10.55
CA THR A 37 29.43 -4.42 -9.21
C THR A 37 30.90 -4.08 -8.93
N GLN A 38 31.20 -3.81 -7.66
CA GLN A 38 32.56 -3.46 -7.23
C GLN A 38 32.81 -3.99 -5.82
N LYS A 39 33.87 -4.79 -5.65
CA LYS A 39 34.33 -5.20 -4.33
C LYS A 39 35.13 -4.08 -3.67
N LEU A 40 34.79 -3.76 -2.42
CA LEU A 40 35.54 -2.83 -1.57
C LEU A 40 36.46 -3.60 -0.64
N ASN A 41 37.71 -3.16 -0.54
CA ASN A 41 38.63 -3.62 0.48
C ASN A 41 38.53 -2.65 1.67
N VAL A 42 37.90 -3.11 2.75
CA VAL A 42 37.68 -2.31 3.96
C VAL A 42 38.33 -3.01 5.14
N TYR A 43 39.22 -2.29 5.82
CA TYR A 43 39.98 -2.84 6.94
C TYR A 43 40.34 -1.79 7.96
N LEU A 44 40.66 -2.25 9.16
CA LEU A 44 41.10 -1.40 10.25
C LEU A 44 42.63 -1.34 10.31
N THR A 45 43.16 -0.18 10.67
CA THR A 45 44.56 0.03 10.97
C THR A 45 44.72 0.53 12.39
N GLU A 46 45.80 0.15 13.07
CA GLU A 46 46.22 0.69 14.35
C GLU A 46 47.69 1.12 14.22
N ASN A 47 47.96 2.41 14.45
CA ASN A 47 49.28 3.01 14.24
C ASN A 47 49.86 2.74 12.84
N GLY A 48 48.99 2.75 11.82
CA GLY A 48 49.37 2.53 10.41
C GLY A 48 49.55 1.06 10.00
N LYS A 49 49.40 0.09 10.90
CA LYS A 49 49.43 -1.34 10.55
C LYS A 49 48.03 -1.91 10.46
N LYS A 50 47.74 -2.69 9.42
CA LYS A 50 46.47 -3.43 9.27
C LYS A 50 46.31 -4.39 10.44
N ILE A 51 45.15 -4.36 11.08
CA ILE A 51 44.79 -5.28 12.15
C ILE A 51 43.60 -6.13 11.73
N ASP A 52 43.58 -7.38 12.20
CA ASP A 52 42.53 -8.33 11.91
C ASP A 52 41.34 -8.07 12.84
N ALA A 53 40.46 -7.18 12.39
CA ALA A 53 39.21 -6.84 13.06
C ALA A 53 38.13 -6.60 12.00
N PRO A 54 36.90 -7.10 12.20
CA PRO A 54 35.83 -6.91 11.24
C PRO A 54 35.43 -5.42 11.15
N VAL A 55 35.18 -4.98 9.92
CA VAL A 55 34.59 -3.68 9.63
C VAL A 55 33.28 -3.93 8.90
N ASN A 56 32.18 -3.41 9.45
CA ASN A 56 30.87 -3.53 8.85
C ASN A 56 30.52 -2.25 8.10
N LEU A 57 29.97 -2.40 6.89
CA LEU A 57 29.41 -1.30 6.12
C LEU A 57 27.91 -1.22 6.39
N THR A 58 27.44 -0.03 6.77
CA THR A 58 26.00 0.24 6.95
C THR A 58 25.60 1.47 6.15
N TYR A 59 24.37 1.47 5.68
CA TYR A 59 23.81 2.52 4.85
C TYR A 59 22.30 2.67 5.11
N SER A 60 21.71 3.76 4.64
CA SER A 60 20.30 4.04 4.90
C SER A 60 19.40 2.98 4.28
N ARG A 61 18.38 2.57 5.04
CA ARG A 61 17.31 1.66 4.60
C ARG A 61 16.64 2.13 3.29
N ARG A 62 16.61 3.42 3.02
CA ARG A 62 16.05 3.96 1.76
C ARG A 62 16.90 3.64 0.52
N TYR A 63 18.19 3.34 0.68
CA TYR A 63 19.11 3.10 -0.45
C TYR A 63 19.08 1.65 -0.96
N ARG A 64 18.45 0.71 -0.25
CA ARG A 64 18.45 -0.73 -0.57
C ARG A 64 17.93 -1.06 -1.98
N ARG A 65 17.04 -0.22 -2.52
CA ARG A 65 16.50 -0.34 -3.88
C ARG A 65 17.43 0.25 -4.95
N SER A 66 18.30 1.16 -4.55
CA SER A 66 19.23 1.85 -5.43
C SER A 66 20.60 1.21 -5.45
N MET A 67 20.99 0.52 -4.37
CA MET A 67 22.23 -0.24 -4.28
C MET A 67 22.18 -1.26 -3.13
N ALA A 68 22.98 -2.32 -3.27
CA ALA A 68 23.23 -3.29 -2.22
C ALA A 68 24.73 -3.38 -1.92
N ILE A 69 25.06 -3.70 -0.66
CA ILE A 69 26.40 -4.08 -0.23
C ILE A 69 26.26 -5.41 0.51
N ASP A 70 26.91 -6.46 0.02
CA ASP A 70 26.86 -7.79 0.64
C ASP A 70 27.87 -7.96 1.79
N SER A 71 27.86 -9.12 2.44
CA SER A 71 28.79 -9.46 3.53
C SER A 71 30.25 -9.61 3.10
N LEU A 72 30.52 -9.68 1.80
CA LEU A 72 31.85 -9.72 1.20
C LEU A 72 32.32 -8.32 0.77
N ASN A 73 31.58 -7.28 1.15
CA ASN A 73 31.76 -5.88 0.77
C ASN A 73 31.69 -5.67 -0.76
N GLN A 74 30.91 -6.47 -1.47
CA GLN A 74 30.58 -6.26 -2.87
C GLN A 74 29.39 -5.31 -2.99
N VAL A 75 29.64 -4.17 -3.61
CA VAL A 75 28.61 -3.18 -3.95
C VAL A 75 27.98 -3.59 -5.28
N THR A 76 26.66 -3.54 -5.37
CA THR A 76 25.89 -3.68 -6.62
C THR A 76 25.05 -2.42 -6.83
N ALA A 77 25.18 -1.80 -8.00
CA ALA A 77 24.50 -0.56 -8.37
C ALA A 77 23.21 -0.83 -9.14
N TYR A 78 22.06 -0.35 -8.63
CA TYR A 78 20.75 -0.52 -9.27
C TYR A 78 20.15 0.79 -9.80
N GLN A 79 20.34 1.91 -9.10
CA GLN A 79 19.82 3.22 -9.49
C GLN A 79 20.86 4.32 -9.28
N PRO A 80 20.84 5.39 -10.10
CA PRO A 80 21.76 6.50 -9.96
C PRO A 80 21.53 7.28 -8.66
N GLY A 81 22.59 7.95 -8.20
CA GLY A 81 22.53 8.78 -6.99
C GLY A 81 23.86 8.80 -6.23
N THR A 82 23.87 9.54 -5.13
CA THR A 82 24.99 9.60 -4.19
C THR A 82 24.55 9.03 -2.85
N PHE A 83 25.29 8.05 -2.35
CA PHE A 83 24.90 7.25 -1.19
C PHE A 83 25.95 7.34 -0.10
N ASP A 84 25.56 7.85 1.07
CA ASP A 84 26.41 7.90 2.24
C ASP A 84 26.51 6.53 2.91
N ILE A 85 27.74 6.06 3.10
CA ILE A 85 28.08 4.78 3.71
C ILE A 85 28.88 5.04 4.98
N ILE A 86 28.56 4.29 6.02
CA ILE A 86 29.28 4.32 7.29
C ILE A 86 29.99 2.97 7.47
N ALA A 87 31.30 3.01 7.53
CA ALA A 87 32.12 1.88 7.94
C ALA A 87 32.35 1.94 9.45
N ILE A 88 32.08 0.85 10.17
CA ILE A 88 32.20 0.77 11.64
C ILE A 88 33.04 -0.45 12.02
N GLY A 89 34.05 -0.24 12.84
CA GLY A 89 34.92 -1.31 13.35
C GLY A 89 35.70 -0.89 14.60
N ASN A 90 35.69 -1.75 15.62
CA ASN A 90 36.48 -1.61 16.85
C ASN A 90 36.41 -0.21 17.52
N GLY A 91 35.20 0.36 17.63
CA GLY A 91 34.95 1.67 18.24
C GLY A 91 35.26 2.89 17.36
N VAL A 92 35.68 2.68 16.11
CA VAL A 92 35.94 3.74 15.13
C VAL A 92 34.86 3.72 14.04
N ARG A 93 34.54 4.90 13.50
CA ARG A 93 33.66 5.07 12.34
C ARG A 93 34.35 5.88 11.24
N LYS A 94 34.08 5.56 9.98
CA LYS A 94 34.46 6.37 8.81
C LYS A 94 33.27 6.48 7.88
N GLU A 95 32.97 7.70 7.44
CA GLU A 95 31.94 7.97 6.44
C GLU A 95 32.61 8.14 5.07
N PHE A 96 31.97 7.63 4.02
CA PHE A 96 32.38 7.84 2.62
C PHE A 96 31.16 7.75 1.72
N GLN A 97 31.30 8.16 0.46
CA GLN A 97 30.21 8.16 -0.51
C GLN A 97 30.48 7.16 -1.62
N ILE A 98 29.40 6.53 -2.07
CA ILE A 98 29.33 5.80 -3.34
C ILE A 98 28.49 6.65 -4.30
N VAL A 99 29.04 6.97 -5.47
CA VAL A 99 28.34 7.70 -6.53
C VAL A 99 27.99 6.73 -7.65
N ILE A 100 26.71 6.56 -7.93
CA ILE A 100 26.22 5.84 -9.11
C ILE A 100 25.81 6.87 -10.14
N LYS A 101 26.48 6.89 -11.30
CA LYS A 101 26.24 7.89 -12.33
C LYS A 101 24.86 7.73 -12.95
N THR A 102 24.25 8.86 -13.28
CA THR A 102 23.04 8.91 -14.10
C THR A 102 23.38 8.54 -15.55
N PRO A 103 22.79 7.47 -16.10
CA PRO A 103 23.03 7.11 -17.50
C PRO A 103 22.46 8.16 -18.46
N PRO A 104 23.10 8.39 -19.62
CA PRO A 104 22.57 9.30 -20.64
C PRO A 104 21.33 8.70 -21.30
N ILE A 105 20.48 9.56 -21.88
CA ILE A 105 19.30 9.12 -22.65
C ILE A 105 19.72 8.27 -23.85
N ALA A 106 19.01 7.16 -24.04
CA ALA A 106 19.16 6.26 -25.18
C ALA A 106 18.05 6.45 -26.21
N GLU A 107 16.81 6.61 -25.75
CA GLU A 107 15.63 6.62 -26.63
C GLU A 107 14.53 7.52 -26.07
N VAL A 108 13.82 8.21 -26.97
CA VAL A 108 12.47 8.72 -26.71
C VAL A 108 11.52 7.77 -27.41
N LYS A 109 10.94 6.82 -26.68
CA LYS A 109 10.07 5.78 -27.22
C LYS A 109 8.64 6.30 -27.28
N ILE A 110 8.13 6.56 -28.48
CA ILE A 110 6.73 6.97 -28.69
C ILE A 110 5.89 5.70 -28.83
N GLU A 111 4.83 5.57 -28.02
CA GLU A 111 3.87 4.47 -28.18
C GLU A 111 3.13 4.58 -29.52
N SER A 112 2.61 3.45 -30.02
CA SER A 112 1.94 3.43 -31.32
C SER A 112 0.81 4.45 -31.41
N ILE A 113 0.85 5.29 -32.44
CA ILE A 113 -0.29 6.16 -32.81
C ILE A 113 -1.20 5.45 -33.81
N PRO A 114 -2.50 5.77 -33.87
CA PRO A 114 -3.38 5.26 -34.92
C PRO A 114 -2.84 5.60 -36.31
N ASN A 115 -2.89 4.62 -37.24
CA ASN A 115 -2.43 4.77 -38.63
C ASN A 115 -3.17 5.88 -39.40
N GLN A 116 -4.37 6.23 -38.95
CA GLN A 116 -5.25 7.22 -39.53
C GLN A 116 -5.94 7.99 -38.41
N VAL A 117 -5.94 9.32 -38.51
CA VAL A 117 -6.57 10.21 -37.53
C VAL A 117 -7.47 11.21 -38.27
N TYR A 118 -8.67 11.45 -37.75
CA TYR A 118 -9.61 12.38 -38.35
C TYR A 118 -9.25 13.83 -38.03
N ALA A 119 -9.46 14.75 -38.97
CA ALA A 119 -9.28 16.17 -38.71
C ALA A 119 -10.28 16.67 -37.64
N GLY A 120 -9.84 17.55 -36.77
CA GLY A 120 -10.63 18.09 -35.65
C GLY A 120 -10.70 17.17 -34.43
N THR A 121 -9.98 16.04 -34.42
CA THR A 121 -9.92 15.14 -33.27
C THR A 121 -8.52 15.18 -32.64
N PRO A 122 -8.38 15.62 -31.37
CA PRO A 122 -7.08 15.67 -30.73
C PRO A 122 -6.54 14.26 -30.43
N VAL A 123 -5.22 14.12 -30.40
CA VAL A 123 -4.53 12.87 -30.06
C VAL A 123 -3.45 13.17 -29.02
N THR A 124 -3.45 12.43 -27.92
CA THR A 124 -2.38 12.54 -26.91
C THR A 124 -1.24 11.60 -27.28
N LEU A 125 -0.03 12.13 -27.42
CA LEU A 125 1.16 11.31 -27.54
C LEU A 125 1.53 10.71 -26.19
N LYS A 126 1.53 9.38 -26.12
CA LYS A 126 2.15 8.63 -25.04
C LYS A 126 3.59 8.31 -25.43
N TYR A 127 4.51 8.55 -24.51
CA TYR A 127 5.93 8.34 -24.74
C TYR A 127 6.65 8.02 -23.44
N GLU A 128 7.78 7.33 -23.56
CA GLU A 128 8.71 7.04 -22.49
C GLU A 128 10.10 7.58 -22.87
N VAL A 129 10.83 8.15 -21.92
CA VAL A 129 12.24 8.50 -22.11
C VAL A 129 13.08 7.44 -21.43
N LEU A 130 13.85 6.69 -22.19
CA LEU A 130 14.66 5.58 -21.71
C LEU A 130 16.13 5.97 -21.72
N ASP A 131 16.84 5.67 -20.63
CA ASP A 131 18.29 5.83 -20.56
C ASP A 131 19.05 4.59 -21.06
N LYS A 132 20.38 4.68 -21.15
CA LYS A 132 21.22 3.57 -21.59
C LYS A 132 21.24 2.36 -20.66
N ALA A 133 20.74 2.48 -19.43
CA ALA A 133 20.54 1.36 -18.52
C ALA A 133 19.15 0.72 -18.67
N GLY A 134 18.30 1.24 -19.58
CA GLY A 134 16.94 0.76 -19.80
C GLY A 134 15.92 1.28 -18.79
N MET A 135 16.29 2.29 -17.99
CA MET A 135 15.40 2.88 -16.98
C MET A 135 14.61 4.04 -17.58
N THR A 136 13.33 4.16 -17.18
CA THR A 136 12.49 5.32 -17.53
C THR A 136 12.93 6.57 -16.75
N ARG A 137 13.01 7.71 -17.44
CA ARG A 137 13.44 9.01 -16.93
C ARG A 137 12.28 9.99 -16.96
N GLU A 138 11.83 10.40 -15.78
CA GLU A 138 10.73 11.37 -15.59
C GLU A 138 11.22 12.80 -15.37
N ASP A 139 12.50 12.97 -15.07
CA ASP A 139 13.15 14.26 -14.77
C ASP A 139 13.59 15.01 -16.04
N VAL A 140 13.53 14.37 -17.21
CA VAL A 140 13.99 14.93 -18.47
C VAL A 140 12.83 15.53 -19.26
N PRO A 141 12.83 16.85 -19.51
CA PRO A 141 11.76 17.48 -20.28
C PRO A 141 11.81 17.06 -21.75
N VAL A 142 10.66 16.70 -22.29
CA VAL A 142 10.49 16.41 -23.73
C VAL A 142 9.91 17.63 -24.44
N THR A 143 10.51 17.95 -25.58
CA THR A 143 10.02 19.01 -26.48
C THR A 143 9.41 18.40 -27.73
N PHE A 144 8.33 18.99 -28.21
CA PHE A 144 7.59 18.52 -29.38
C PHE A 144 7.60 19.56 -30.49
N GLN A 145 7.71 19.10 -31.73
CA GLN A 145 7.65 19.94 -32.91
C GLN A 145 6.80 19.31 -34.00
N SER A 146 5.97 20.12 -34.67
CA SER A 146 5.29 19.74 -35.90
C SER A 146 6.00 20.32 -37.10
N LYS A 147 6.22 19.51 -38.13
CA LYS A 147 6.79 19.95 -39.40
C LYS A 147 5.84 20.83 -40.21
N ASN A 148 4.53 20.73 -39.97
CA ASN A 148 3.51 21.53 -40.66
C ASN A 148 2.31 21.80 -39.73
N THR A 149 2.29 22.98 -39.15
CA THR A 149 1.26 23.42 -38.20
C THR A 149 -0.12 23.60 -38.83
N ASP A 150 -0.21 23.77 -40.15
CA ASP A 150 -1.50 23.87 -40.86
C ASP A 150 -2.23 22.52 -40.89
N ILE A 151 -1.49 21.40 -40.85
CA ILE A 151 -2.04 20.04 -40.80
C ILE A 151 -2.31 19.64 -39.35
N ALA A 152 -1.31 19.77 -38.47
CA ALA A 152 -1.46 19.51 -37.06
C ALA A 152 -0.48 20.32 -36.22
N THR A 153 -0.93 20.81 -35.06
CA THR A 153 -0.07 21.42 -34.03
C THR A 153 0.15 20.44 -32.90
N VAL A 154 1.25 20.58 -32.17
CA VAL A 154 1.53 19.80 -30.95
C VAL A 154 1.94 20.77 -29.86
N ASN A 155 1.35 20.65 -28.68
CA ASN A 155 1.69 21.50 -27.53
C ASN A 155 2.79 20.85 -26.67
N LYS A 156 3.27 21.60 -25.65
CA LYS A 156 4.33 21.12 -24.74
C LYS A 156 3.95 19.90 -23.89
N TYR A 157 2.67 19.51 -23.86
CA TYR A 157 2.15 18.37 -23.12
C TYR A 157 1.94 17.15 -24.03
N GLY A 158 2.39 17.21 -25.30
CA GLY A 158 2.24 16.10 -26.25
C GLY A 158 0.82 15.96 -26.83
N ILE A 159 -0.07 16.94 -26.64
CA ILE A 159 -1.41 16.93 -27.26
C ILE A 159 -1.30 17.46 -28.68
N ILE A 160 -1.62 16.61 -29.65
CA ILE A 160 -1.68 16.93 -31.07
C ILE A 160 -3.10 17.39 -31.41
N ASN A 161 -3.25 18.62 -31.92
CA ASN A 161 -4.50 19.09 -32.52
C ASN A 161 -4.42 18.89 -34.04
N THR A 162 -5.32 18.09 -34.58
CA THR A 162 -5.40 17.80 -36.02
C THR A 162 -6.33 18.83 -36.69
N ASN A 163 -5.81 19.60 -37.64
CA ASN A 163 -6.52 20.74 -38.21
C ASN A 163 -7.08 20.43 -39.61
N LYS A 164 -6.24 19.85 -40.47
CA LYS A 164 -6.54 19.63 -41.89
C LYS A 164 -6.02 18.28 -42.35
N ALA A 165 -6.72 17.67 -43.31
CA ALA A 165 -6.25 16.45 -43.97
C ALA A 165 -4.88 16.66 -44.63
N GLY A 166 -3.98 15.70 -44.44
CA GLY A 166 -2.62 15.73 -44.92
C GLY A 166 -1.69 14.86 -44.07
N LYS A 167 -0.45 14.68 -44.54
CA LYS A 167 0.59 13.98 -43.79
C LYS A 167 1.53 14.98 -43.13
N VAL A 168 1.84 14.78 -41.85
CA VAL A 168 2.75 15.65 -41.11
C VAL A 168 3.65 14.82 -40.19
N ALA A 169 4.91 15.23 -40.07
CA ALA A 169 5.85 14.65 -39.12
C ALA A 169 5.77 15.38 -37.78
N ILE A 170 5.67 14.63 -36.68
CA ILE A 170 5.76 15.14 -35.32
C ILE A 170 7.02 14.55 -34.68
N THR A 171 7.89 15.41 -34.15
CA THR A 171 9.17 15.03 -33.55
C THR A 171 9.15 15.31 -32.05
N ALA A 172 9.48 14.31 -31.24
CA ALA A 172 9.76 14.42 -29.82
C ALA A 172 11.27 14.43 -29.59
N THR A 173 11.76 15.30 -28.70
CA THR A 173 13.20 15.46 -28.40
C THR A 173 13.47 15.56 -26.90
N ALA A 174 14.43 14.76 -26.40
CA ALA A 174 14.94 14.79 -25.04
C ALA A 174 16.48 14.74 -25.06
N GLU A 175 17.17 15.71 -24.46
CA GLU A 175 18.64 15.79 -24.43
C GLU A 175 19.34 15.59 -25.79
N GLY A 176 18.70 16.02 -26.89
CA GLY A 176 19.20 15.86 -28.25
C GLY A 176 18.90 14.50 -28.90
N VAL A 177 18.37 13.53 -28.15
CA VAL A 177 17.80 12.28 -28.69
C VAL A 177 16.41 12.59 -29.24
N THR A 178 16.13 12.15 -30.47
CA THR A 178 14.87 12.45 -31.15
C THR A 178 14.15 11.19 -31.60
N ASN A 179 12.83 11.23 -31.62
CA ASN A 179 11.99 10.26 -32.30
C ASN A 179 10.91 11.00 -33.10
N THR A 180 10.68 10.57 -34.34
CA THR A 180 9.76 11.22 -35.27
C THR A 180 8.72 10.23 -35.75
N ILE A 181 7.46 10.59 -35.58
CA ILE A 181 6.31 9.86 -36.12
C ILE A 181 5.72 10.57 -37.33
N ASN A 182 5.13 9.82 -38.25
CA ASN A 182 4.38 10.36 -39.38
C ASN A 182 2.89 10.19 -39.13
N LEU A 183 2.19 11.31 -38.96
CA LEU A 183 0.75 11.36 -38.75
C LEU A 183 0.03 11.52 -40.09
N ASN A 184 -0.93 10.65 -40.38
CA ASN A 184 -1.81 10.74 -41.54
C ASN A 184 -3.19 11.25 -41.10
N VAL A 185 -3.41 12.56 -41.29
CA VAL A 185 -4.68 13.20 -41.00
C VAL A 185 -5.60 13.08 -42.21
N VAL A 186 -6.81 12.57 -42.01
CA VAL A 186 -7.84 12.45 -43.05
C VAL A 186 -9.02 13.37 -42.76
N THR A 187 -9.85 13.62 -43.76
CA THR A 187 -11.11 14.35 -43.55
C THR A 187 -11.99 13.57 -42.57
N ASN A 188 -12.55 14.27 -41.59
CA ASN A 188 -13.49 13.69 -40.65
C ASN A 188 -14.86 13.46 -41.31
N PRO A 189 -15.32 12.19 -41.48
CA PRO A 189 -16.60 11.89 -42.10
C PRO A 189 -17.78 12.05 -41.15
N ILE A 190 -17.52 12.17 -39.84
CA ILE A 190 -18.52 12.08 -38.78
C ILE A 190 -19.40 13.34 -38.82
N ALA A 191 -20.70 13.11 -38.89
CA ALA A 191 -21.72 14.15 -38.94
C ALA A 191 -22.69 14.09 -37.74
N LYS A 192 -22.80 12.94 -37.07
CA LYS A 192 -23.72 12.71 -35.96
C LYS A 192 -23.09 11.78 -34.93
N ILE A 193 -23.33 12.05 -33.65
CA ILE A 193 -23.14 11.10 -32.55
C ILE A 193 -24.52 10.68 -32.04
N GLU A 194 -24.68 9.40 -31.74
CA GLU A 194 -25.80 8.89 -30.95
C GLU A 194 -25.26 8.45 -29.61
N LEU A 195 -25.86 8.94 -28.52
CA LEU A 195 -25.47 8.63 -27.15
C LEU A 195 -26.61 7.92 -26.45
N SER A 196 -26.32 6.73 -25.93
CA SER A 196 -27.23 5.93 -25.11
C SER A 196 -26.62 5.72 -23.72
N ALA A 197 -27.46 5.42 -22.73
CA ALA A 197 -27.04 5.10 -21.37
C ALA A 197 -28.07 4.21 -20.71
N ASP A 198 -27.64 3.43 -19.72
CA ASP A 198 -28.46 2.42 -19.03
C ASP A 198 -29.61 3.01 -18.18
N GLY A 199 -29.63 4.33 -18.00
CA GLY A 199 -30.70 5.06 -17.34
C GLY A 199 -30.55 6.58 -17.46
N ASP A 200 -31.35 7.31 -16.69
CA ASP A 200 -31.28 8.76 -16.50
C ASP A 200 -31.29 9.19 -15.02
N GLN A 201 -31.34 8.24 -14.09
CA GLN A 201 -31.34 8.48 -12.64
C GLN A 201 -30.49 7.43 -11.90
N ALA A 202 -29.69 7.86 -10.92
CA ALA A 202 -29.06 6.98 -9.92
C ALA A 202 -28.67 7.77 -8.66
N ARG A 203 -27.83 7.19 -7.82
CA ARG A 203 -27.32 7.83 -6.61
C ARG A 203 -25.84 8.18 -6.74
N THR A 204 -25.34 9.02 -5.85
CA THR A 204 -23.91 9.26 -5.70
C THR A 204 -23.16 7.93 -5.55
N GLY A 205 -22.02 7.81 -6.23
CA GLY A 205 -21.22 6.58 -6.27
C GLY A 205 -21.74 5.44 -7.15
N ASP A 206 -22.96 5.48 -7.68
CA ASP A 206 -23.41 4.49 -8.68
C ASP A 206 -22.68 4.75 -10.02
N VAL A 207 -22.11 3.70 -10.63
CA VAL A 207 -21.41 3.81 -11.92
C VAL A 207 -22.42 3.65 -13.07
N PHE A 208 -22.58 4.71 -13.85
CA PHE A 208 -23.35 4.73 -15.08
C PHE A 208 -22.51 4.35 -16.28
N HIS A 209 -23.11 3.62 -17.21
CA HIS A 209 -22.48 3.28 -18.48
C HIS A 209 -23.14 4.03 -19.63
N PHE A 210 -22.30 4.69 -20.43
CA PHE A 210 -22.68 5.36 -21.66
C PHE A 210 -22.09 4.62 -22.85
N THR A 211 -22.89 4.47 -23.91
CA THR A 211 -22.43 3.96 -25.20
C THR A 211 -22.72 4.99 -26.27
N ALA A 212 -21.68 5.45 -26.95
CA ALA A 212 -21.74 6.39 -28.05
C ALA A 212 -21.38 5.72 -29.38
N LYS A 213 -22.11 6.08 -30.45
CA LYS A 213 -21.85 5.66 -31.82
C LYS A 213 -21.75 6.87 -32.75
N ALA A 214 -20.84 6.82 -33.71
CA ALA A 214 -20.63 7.90 -34.67
C ALA A 214 -21.13 7.51 -36.06
N PHE A 215 -21.74 8.45 -36.77
CA PHE A 215 -22.30 8.22 -38.10
C PHE A 215 -21.87 9.29 -39.11
N ASP A 216 -21.69 8.88 -40.36
CA ASP A 216 -21.43 9.78 -41.48
C ASP A 216 -22.74 10.48 -41.96
N LYS A 217 -22.61 11.37 -42.95
CA LYS A 217 -23.77 12.09 -43.54
C LYS A 217 -24.78 11.18 -44.25
N LYS A 218 -24.40 9.95 -44.59
CA LYS A 218 -25.26 8.94 -45.25
C LYS A 218 -25.93 8.01 -44.24
N GLY A 219 -25.62 8.14 -42.95
CA GLY A 219 -26.14 7.30 -41.87
C GLY A 219 -25.36 6.00 -41.66
N ASN A 220 -24.17 5.84 -42.24
CA ASN A 220 -23.32 4.67 -41.97
C ASN A 220 -22.52 4.88 -40.68
N GLU A 221 -22.40 3.83 -39.87
CA GLU A 221 -21.59 3.86 -38.64
C GLU A 221 -20.10 3.97 -38.98
N VAL A 222 -19.40 4.87 -38.30
CA VAL A 222 -17.94 5.07 -38.38
C VAL A 222 -17.33 4.43 -37.14
N THR A 223 -17.00 3.14 -37.24
CA THR A 223 -16.63 2.30 -36.08
C THR A 223 -15.28 2.64 -35.47
N ASP A 224 -14.41 3.36 -36.19
CA ASP A 224 -13.09 3.80 -35.74
C ASP A 224 -13.09 5.26 -35.26
N ALA A 225 -14.27 5.84 -35.01
CA ALA A 225 -14.41 7.20 -34.52
C ALA A 225 -13.79 7.36 -33.10
N PRO A 226 -12.87 8.33 -32.89
CA PRO A 226 -12.29 8.61 -31.58
C PRO A 226 -13.25 9.47 -30.76
N ILE A 227 -14.25 8.82 -30.14
CA ILE A 227 -15.24 9.50 -29.31
C ILE A 227 -14.62 9.90 -27.97
N TYR A 228 -14.82 11.16 -27.58
CA TYR A 228 -14.41 11.71 -26.30
C TYR A 228 -15.62 12.02 -25.42
N TYR A 229 -15.59 11.52 -24.19
CA TYR A 229 -16.60 11.74 -23.16
C TYR A 229 -16.17 12.85 -22.20
N SER A 230 -17.11 13.74 -21.87
CA SER A 230 -16.95 14.78 -20.85
C SER A 230 -18.25 14.96 -20.06
N PHE A 231 -18.18 15.68 -18.94
CA PHE A 231 -19.36 16.04 -18.18
C PHE A 231 -19.31 17.49 -17.69
N SER A 232 -20.50 18.04 -17.43
CA SER A 232 -20.72 19.23 -16.62
C SER A 232 -21.89 18.98 -15.68
N GLY A 233 -22.04 19.75 -14.62
CA GLY A 233 -23.16 19.57 -13.69
C GLY A 233 -23.40 20.74 -12.77
N VAL A 234 -24.52 20.65 -12.03
CA VAL A 234 -24.93 21.56 -10.98
C VAL A 234 -25.26 20.72 -9.75
N SER A 235 -24.61 21.00 -8.62
CA SER A 235 -24.85 20.30 -7.36
C SER A 235 -26.14 20.81 -6.72
N ASP A 236 -26.86 19.91 -6.05
CA ASP A 236 -28.00 20.29 -5.20
C ASP A 236 -27.51 21.03 -3.93
N ASN A 237 -26.25 20.82 -3.53
CA ASN A 237 -25.61 21.55 -2.45
C ASN A 237 -24.84 22.77 -3.00
N VAL A 238 -25.35 23.97 -2.71
CA VAL A 238 -24.76 25.25 -3.16
C VAL A 238 -23.33 25.51 -2.66
N SER A 239 -22.87 24.77 -1.65
CA SER A 239 -21.49 24.87 -1.13
C SER A 239 -20.52 23.90 -1.82
N GLN A 240 -20.98 23.06 -2.74
CA GLN A 240 -20.16 22.07 -3.45
C GLN A 240 -20.32 22.22 -4.97
N SER A 241 -19.25 21.94 -5.71
CA SER A 241 -19.35 21.77 -7.16
C SER A 241 -19.86 20.38 -7.49
N ALA A 242 -20.53 20.21 -8.62
CA ALA A 242 -20.90 18.90 -9.16
C ALA A 242 -19.65 18.14 -9.63
N SER A 243 -18.92 17.52 -8.70
CA SER A 243 -17.75 16.71 -8.99
C SER A 243 -18.12 15.27 -9.32
N GLY A 244 -17.24 14.61 -10.06
CA GLY A 244 -17.38 13.23 -10.49
C GLY A 244 -16.20 12.81 -11.36
N LEU A 245 -16.23 11.58 -11.84
CA LEU A 245 -15.23 11.02 -12.73
C LEU A 245 -15.92 10.42 -13.95
N ILE A 246 -15.44 10.75 -15.15
CA ILE A 246 -15.82 10.11 -16.40
C ILE A 246 -14.59 9.46 -17.04
N LYS A 247 -14.67 8.16 -17.32
CA LYS A 247 -13.68 7.42 -18.09
C LYS A 247 -14.07 7.44 -19.57
N GLN A 248 -13.06 7.35 -20.44
CA GLN A 248 -13.27 7.38 -21.89
C GLN A 248 -13.86 6.07 -22.44
N ASP A 249 -14.01 5.04 -21.60
CA ASP A 249 -14.79 3.83 -21.87
C ASP A 249 -16.31 4.04 -21.68
N GLY A 250 -16.75 5.24 -21.29
CA GLY A 250 -18.14 5.58 -21.09
C GLY A 250 -18.65 5.39 -19.65
N ARG A 251 -17.81 4.96 -18.70
CA ARG A 251 -18.20 4.90 -17.29
C ARG A 251 -18.19 6.28 -16.65
N PHE A 252 -19.26 6.64 -15.96
CA PHE A 252 -19.40 7.89 -15.21
C PHE A 252 -19.85 7.62 -13.77
N VAL A 253 -19.25 8.31 -12.81
CA VAL A 253 -19.69 8.33 -11.41
C VAL A 253 -19.75 9.77 -10.91
N ALA A 254 -20.82 10.10 -10.20
CA ALA A 254 -21.00 11.39 -9.55
C ALA A 254 -20.62 11.30 -8.07
N ASP A 255 -19.85 12.27 -7.60
CA ASP A 255 -19.50 12.40 -6.19
C ASP A 255 -20.62 13.10 -5.41
N GLU A 256 -21.27 14.08 -6.02
CA GLU A 256 -22.28 14.92 -5.38
C GLU A 256 -23.67 14.74 -6.01
N ALA A 257 -24.73 14.85 -5.21
CA ALA A 257 -26.10 14.86 -5.71
C ALA A 257 -26.35 16.12 -6.56
N GLY A 258 -27.15 15.99 -7.61
CA GLY A 258 -27.42 17.09 -8.53
C GLY A 258 -27.79 16.65 -9.94
N THR A 259 -27.69 17.58 -10.87
CA THR A 259 -27.97 17.35 -12.29
C THR A 259 -26.69 17.40 -13.10
N TYR A 260 -26.42 16.35 -13.88
CA TYR A 260 -25.22 16.22 -14.69
C TYR A 260 -25.59 16.09 -16.17
N THR A 261 -24.79 16.67 -17.06
CA THR A 261 -24.91 16.48 -18.50
C THR A 261 -23.64 15.84 -19.02
N ILE A 262 -23.77 14.60 -19.50
CA ILE A 262 -22.69 13.85 -20.13
C ILE A 262 -22.72 14.16 -21.61
N THR A 263 -21.55 14.47 -22.19
CA THR A 263 -21.41 14.78 -23.61
C THR A 263 -20.40 13.84 -24.24
N ALA A 264 -20.81 13.16 -25.31
CA ALA A 264 -19.93 12.42 -26.19
C ALA A 264 -19.68 13.27 -27.45
N SER A 265 -18.43 13.39 -27.87
CA SER A 265 -18.04 14.27 -28.98
C SER A 265 -16.96 13.65 -29.86
N CYS A 266 -17.00 13.98 -31.15
CA CYS A 266 -15.92 13.67 -32.07
C CYS A 266 -15.87 14.72 -33.19
N GLY A 267 -14.84 15.57 -33.16
CA GLY A 267 -14.74 16.72 -34.06
C GLY A 267 -15.86 17.72 -33.82
N VAL A 268 -16.67 17.96 -34.86
CA VAL A 268 -17.80 18.91 -34.81
C VAL A 268 -19.13 18.28 -34.37
N ALA A 269 -19.19 16.95 -34.29
CA ALA A 269 -20.40 16.24 -33.88
C ALA A 269 -20.36 15.96 -32.38
N SER A 270 -21.49 16.16 -31.71
CA SER A 270 -21.68 15.79 -30.31
C SER A 270 -23.11 15.36 -30.02
N ALA A 271 -23.28 14.62 -28.94
CA ALA A 271 -24.57 14.30 -28.34
C ALA A 271 -24.42 14.35 -26.82
N SER A 272 -25.50 14.74 -26.14
CA SER A 272 -25.50 14.87 -24.69
C SER A 272 -26.72 14.18 -24.09
N LYS A 273 -26.57 13.69 -22.86
CA LYS A 273 -27.65 13.12 -22.07
C LYS A 273 -27.54 13.64 -20.64
N THR A 274 -28.67 14.04 -20.07
CA THR A 274 -28.74 14.57 -18.70
C THR A 274 -29.12 13.46 -17.73
N LEU A 275 -28.46 13.44 -16.57
CA LEU A 275 -28.70 12.55 -15.45
C LEU A 275 -29.16 13.35 -14.23
N SER A 276 -30.07 12.77 -13.44
CA SER A 276 -30.40 13.24 -12.09
C SER A 276 -29.80 12.28 -11.06
N ILE A 277 -28.96 12.82 -10.19
CA ILE A 277 -28.22 12.04 -9.17
C ILE A 277 -28.75 12.40 -7.79
N ALA A 278 -29.31 11.42 -7.09
CA ALA A 278 -29.71 11.55 -5.69
C ALA A 278 -28.55 11.23 -4.74
N ALA A 279 -28.63 11.65 -3.48
CA ALA A 279 -27.68 11.20 -2.47
C ALA A 279 -27.83 9.69 -2.18
N ARG A 280 -26.72 9.01 -1.89
CA ARG A 280 -26.69 7.56 -1.58
C ARG A 280 -27.39 7.20 -0.26
N GLU A 281 -27.34 8.10 0.73
CA GLU A 281 -28.09 8.02 2.01
C GLU A 281 -27.86 6.70 2.77
N VAL A 282 -26.60 6.29 2.96
CA VAL A 282 -26.23 5.04 3.67
C VAL A 282 -25.87 5.24 5.14
N SER A 283 -25.90 6.49 5.61
CA SER A 283 -25.54 6.86 6.98
C SER A 283 -26.37 6.10 8.00
N ARG A 284 -25.69 5.45 8.95
CA ARG A 284 -26.30 4.71 10.06
C ARG A 284 -25.64 5.09 11.38
N LYS A 285 -26.37 4.94 12.48
CA LYS A 285 -25.79 5.14 13.81
C LYS A 285 -24.89 3.96 14.14
N ILE A 286 -23.76 4.25 14.76
CA ILE A 286 -22.88 3.26 15.40
C ILE A 286 -22.85 3.55 16.90
N GLU A 287 -23.01 2.51 17.70
CA GLU A 287 -23.03 2.58 19.16
C GLU A 287 -21.79 1.92 19.73
N LEU A 288 -21.13 2.61 20.66
CA LEU A 288 -20.12 1.99 21.52
C LEU A 288 -20.81 0.99 22.45
N VAL A 289 -20.32 -0.24 22.50
CA VAL A 289 -20.96 -1.33 23.27
C VAL A 289 -20.15 -1.69 24.51
N GLY A 290 -18.84 -1.89 24.38
CA GLY A 290 -17.99 -2.28 25.51
C GLY A 290 -16.51 -2.04 25.29
N GLN A 291 -15.74 -2.16 26.36
CA GLN A 291 -14.29 -1.99 26.39
C GLN A 291 -13.65 -3.01 27.33
N GLY A 292 -12.59 -3.66 26.86
CA GLY A 292 -11.59 -4.38 27.65
C GLY A 292 -10.31 -3.55 27.77
N SER A 293 -10.19 -2.79 28.87
CA SER A 293 -9.12 -1.80 29.02
C SER A 293 -7.73 -2.42 29.19
N VAL A 294 -6.75 -1.77 28.55
CA VAL A 294 -5.31 -1.92 28.83
C VAL A 294 -4.73 -0.51 28.91
N ASN A 295 -4.22 -0.14 30.09
CA ASN A 295 -3.77 1.22 30.38
C ASN A 295 -2.31 1.32 30.84
N ASP A 296 -1.66 0.19 30.99
CA ASP A 296 -0.27 0.06 31.44
C ASP A 296 0.70 -0.21 30.29
N LYS A 297 0.18 -0.57 29.10
CA LYS A 297 0.95 -0.94 27.91
C LYS A 297 0.19 -0.58 26.64
N HIS A 298 0.90 -0.53 25.53
CA HIS A 298 0.27 -0.49 24.23
C HIS A 298 -0.24 -1.87 23.78
N THR A 299 -1.44 -1.94 23.19
CA THR A 299 -1.97 -3.18 22.56
C THR A 299 -1.67 -3.22 21.07
N SER A 300 -1.63 -4.39 20.45
CA SER A 300 -1.36 -4.56 19.01
C SER A 300 -2.54 -5.24 18.30
N ASP A 301 -2.26 -6.12 17.33
CA ASP A 301 -3.29 -6.80 16.55
C ASP A 301 -4.27 -7.61 17.42
N LEU A 302 -5.44 -7.90 16.85
CA LEU A 302 -6.51 -8.66 17.48
C LEU A 302 -6.95 -9.84 16.62
N TRP A 303 -7.55 -10.83 17.27
CA TRP A 303 -8.38 -11.82 16.59
C TRP A 303 -9.57 -12.22 17.46
N ILE A 304 -10.76 -12.25 16.88
CA ILE A 304 -12.02 -12.69 17.50
C ILE A 304 -12.45 -14.02 16.91
N TRP A 305 -12.94 -14.94 17.74
CA TRP A 305 -13.45 -16.24 17.29
C TRP A 305 -14.51 -16.81 18.24
N GLU A 306 -15.28 -17.78 17.75
CA GLU A 306 -16.10 -18.66 18.59
C GLU A 306 -15.25 -19.86 19.00
N GLY A 307 -15.10 -20.10 20.31
CA GLY A 307 -14.38 -21.26 20.83
C GLY A 307 -15.18 -22.56 20.68
N VAL A 308 -14.51 -23.70 20.89
CA VAL A 308 -15.12 -25.03 20.75
C VAL A 308 -16.26 -25.31 21.75
N ASP A 309 -16.42 -24.46 22.76
CA ASP A 309 -17.51 -24.49 23.74
C ASP A 309 -18.71 -23.58 23.38
N GLY A 310 -18.67 -22.93 22.20
CA GLY A 310 -19.71 -22.03 21.69
C GLY A 310 -19.69 -20.62 22.28
N ARG A 311 -18.69 -20.27 23.11
CA ARG A 311 -18.48 -18.92 23.63
C ARG A 311 -17.62 -18.10 22.68
N ASP A 312 -17.67 -16.77 22.81
CA ASP A 312 -16.88 -15.88 21.98
C ASP A 312 -15.66 -15.35 22.75
N TYR A 313 -14.51 -15.40 22.09
CA TYR A 313 -13.21 -15.03 22.66
C TYR A 313 -12.47 -14.04 21.78
N ALA A 314 -11.52 -13.33 22.38
CA ALA A 314 -10.57 -12.51 21.67
C ALA A 314 -9.15 -12.76 22.17
N VAL A 315 -8.17 -12.47 21.31
CA VAL A 315 -6.76 -12.40 21.66
C VAL A 315 -6.21 -11.07 21.16
N THR A 316 -5.36 -10.43 21.95
CA THR A 316 -4.64 -9.22 21.55
C THR A 316 -3.18 -9.32 21.96
N GLY A 317 -2.25 -8.86 21.12
CA GLY A 317 -0.86 -8.73 21.50
C GLY A 317 -0.56 -7.44 22.28
N THR A 318 0.71 -7.24 22.61
CA THR A 318 1.23 -5.99 23.19
C THR A 318 2.41 -5.46 22.39
N TRP A 319 2.50 -4.14 22.25
CA TRP A 319 3.51 -3.47 21.44
C TRP A 319 4.52 -2.71 22.28
N GLY A 320 5.81 -2.93 22.03
CA GLY A 320 6.89 -2.17 22.69
C GLY A 320 6.95 -2.39 24.21
N ALA A 321 6.41 -3.50 24.71
CA ALA A 321 6.22 -3.81 26.11
C ALA A 321 7.03 -5.05 26.52
N ASP A 322 6.37 -6.10 27.02
CA ASP A 322 6.97 -7.26 27.67
C ASP A 322 6.56 -8.61 27.05
N GLY A 323 6.11 -8.59 25.79
CA GLY A 323 5.81 -9.81 25.04
C GLY A 323 4.57 -10.55 25.54
N THR A 324 3.59 -9.83 26.11
CA THR A 324 2.35 -10.43 26.62
C THR A 324 1.28 -10.45 25.51
N ALA A 325 0.60 -11.59 25.36
CA ALA A 325 -0.69 -11.69 24.68
C ALA A 325 -1.81 -11.87 25.72
N TYR A 326 -2.90 -11.13 25.56
CA TYR A 326 -4.08 -11.22 26.44
C TYR A 326 -5.19 -12.00 25.76
N PHE A 327 -5.82 -12.90 26.50
CA PHE A 327 -7.03 -13.62 26.09
C PHE A 327 -8.23 -13.03 26.83
N TRP A 328 -9.34 -12.88 26.11
CA TRP A 328 -10.54 -12.18 26.57
C TRP A 328 -11.78 -13.04 26.36
N ASP A 329 -12.75 -12.94 27.27
CA ASP A 329 -14.13 -13.37 27.00
C ASP A 329 -14.90 -12.18 26.45
N VAL A 330 -15.47 -12.34 25.25
CA VAL A 330 -16.27 -11.34 24.55
C VAL A 330 -17.69 -11.84 24.24
N THR A 331 -18.10 -12.95 24.84
CA THR A 331 -19.45 -13.56 24.67
C THR A 331 -20.56 -12.55 24.93
N ASN A 332 -20.35 -11.67 25.90
CA ASN A 332 -21.15 -10.46 26.03
C ASN A 332 -20.29 -9.26 25.58
N PRO A 333 -20.52 -8.70 24.38
CA PRO A 333 -19.72 -7.59 23.86
C PRO A 333 -19.75 -6.33 24.75
N ALA A 334 -20.76 -6.18 25.62
CA ALA A 334 -20.86 -5.08 26.57
C ALA A 334 -20.06 -5.31 27.88
N ASN A 335 -19.58 -6.54 28.11
CA ASN A 335 -18.79 -6.91 29.29
C ASN A 335 -17.57 -7.72 28.86
N ILE A 336 -16.57 -7.03 28.31
CA ILE A 336 -15.30 -7.61 27.88
C ILE A 336 -14.35 -7.69 29.07
N PHE A 337 -13.78 -8.87 29.34
CA PHE A 337 -12.81 -9.03 30.42
C PHE A 337 -11.72 -10.04 30.09
N LYS A 338 -10.51 -9.80 30.63
CA LYS A 338 -9.36 -10.71 30.50
C LYS A 338 -9.67 -12.02 31.22
N ILE A 339 -9.37 -13.14 30.57
CA ILE A 339 -9.53 -14.48 31.13
C ILE A 339 -8.20 -15.19 31.35
N ASP A 340 -7.18 -14.85 30.55
CA ASP A 340 -5.85 -15.41 30.66
C ASP A 340 -4.82 -14.50 29.96
N SER A 341 -3.54 -14.81 30.13
CA SER A 341 -2.44 -14.15 29.41
C SER A 341 -1.26 -15.09 29.22
N VAL A 342 -0.62 -15.02 28.05
CA VAL A 342 0.62 -15.73 27.78
C VAL A 342 1.74 -14.72 27.58
N GLN A 343 2.78 -14.80 28.40
CA GLN A 343 3.97 -13.97 28.26
C GLN A 343 5.10 -14.79 27.63
N VAL A 344 5.77 -14.20 26.63
CA VAL A 344 6.89 -14.82 25.92
C VAL A 344 8.12 -13.92 25.95
N ASP A 345 9.31 -14.48 25.70
CA ASP A 345 10.54 -13.70 25.56
C ASP A 345 10.49 -12.87 24.27
N ALA A 346 9.87 -11.70 24.36
CA ALA A 346 9.76 -10.70 23.31
C ALA A 346 9.49 -9.33 23.95
N ARG A 347 9.75 -8.26 23.18
CA ARG A 347 9.31 -6.91 23.53
C ARG A 347 7.93 -6.63 22.93
N THR A 348 7.67 -7.15 21.74
CA THR A 348 6.42 -6.96 21.02
C THR A 348 5.87 -8.33 20.61
N VAL A 349 4.60 -8.57 20.91
CA VAL A 349 3.77 -9.54 20.19
C VAL A 349 2.99 -8.72 19.18
N ASN A 350 3.47 -8.67 17.94
CA ASN A 350 2.93 -7.71 16.97
C ASN A 350 1.60 -8.21 16.39
N ASP A 351 1.53 -9.52 16.16
CA ASP A 351 0.46 -10.15 15.43
C ASP A 351 0.00 -11.44 16.11
N VAL A 352 -1.31 -11.70 16.04
CA VAL A 352 -1.99 -12.83 16.67
C VAL A 352 -3.02 -13.41 15.70
N LYS A 353 -3.08 -14.73 15.57
CA LYS A 353 -4.03 -15.41 14.68
C LYS A 353 -4.54 -16.69 15.30
N ILE A 354 -5.81 -17.00 15.04
CA ILE A 354 -6.45 -18.25 15.46
C ILE A 354 -6.70 -19.13 14.23
N SER A 355 -6.52 -20.43 14.37
CA SER A 355 -6.86 -21.41 13.33
C SER A 355 -8.35 -21.41 13.03
N GLU A 356 -8.72 -21.79 11.80
CA GLU A 356 -10.12 -21.86 11.33
C GLU A 356 -11.03 -22.71 12.25
N ASP A 357 -10.46 -23.73 12.91
CA ASP A 357 -11.18 -24.61 13.85
C ASP A 357 -11.24 -24.08 15.30
N GLY A 358 -10.65 -22.92 15.57
CA GLY A 358 -10.68 -22.26 16.89
C GLY A 358 -9.81 -22.91 17.96
N THR A 359 -8.89 -23.84 17.61
CA THR A 359 -8.14 -24.63 18.59
C THR A 359 -6.68 -24.23 18.79
N ILE A 360 -6.08 -23.53 17.83
CA ILE A 360 -4.68 -23.12 17.85
C ILE A 360 -4.58 -21.60 17.72
N CYS A 361 -3.78 -20.98 18.57
CA CYS A 361 -3.35 -19.59 18.45
C CYS A 361 -1.87 -19.54 18.07
N VAL A 362 -1.53 -18.71 17.09
CA VAL A 362 -0.14 -18.39 16.76
C VAL A 362 0.10 -16.92 17.06
N ILE A 363 1.17 -16.64 17.79
CA ILE A 363 1.60 -15.27 18.08
C ILE A 363 3.01 -15.02 17.54
N SER A 364 3.22 -13.82 17.01
CA SER A 364 4.53 -13.37 16.57
C SER A 364 5.39 -12.88 17.74
N ARG A 365 6.71 -12.85 17.56
CA ARG A 365 7.65 -12.31 18.54
C ARG A 365 8.62 -11.35 17.85
N GLU A 366 8.78 -10.16 18.43
CA GLU A 366 9.83 -9.22 18.07
C GLU A 366 10.60 -8.71 19.29
N GLY A 367 11.91 -8.63 19.15
CA GLY A 367 12.81 -8.11 20.18
C GLY A 367 13.09 -9.11 21.30
N ALA A 368 13.10 -10.42 21.00
CA ALA A 368 13.50 -11.46 21.95
C ALA A 368 14.93 -11.25 22.47
N SER A 369 15.15 -11.50 23.77
CA SER A 369 16.44 -11.25 24.43
C SER A 369 17.58 -12.09 23.85
N ASN A 370 17.25 -13.31 23.42
CA ASN A 370 18.17 -14.26 22.80
C ASN A 370 18.26 -14.13 21.25
N ARG A 371 17.57 -13.13 20.67
CA ARG A 371 17.42 -12.90 19.22
C ARG A 371 16.72 -14.02 18.43
N LYS A 372 16.11 -14.98 19.12
CA LYS A 372 15.22 -15.98 18.52
C LYS A 372 13.82 -15.42 18.50
N ASN A 373 13.56 -14.60 17.49
CA ASN A 373 12.27 -13.94 17.31
C ASN A 373 11.21 -14.99 16.95
N GLY A 374 11.18 -15.62 15.78
CA GLY A 374 10.29 -16.78 15.55
C GLY A 374 8.80 -16.58 15.91
N LEU A 375 8.08 -17.69 16.06
CA LEU A 375 6.66 -17.72 16.44
C LEU A 375 6.39 -18.70 17.58
N VAL A 376 5.27 -18.53 18.25
CA VAL A 376 4.82 -19.37 19.37
C VAL A 376 3.45 -19.94 19.05
N ILE A 377 3.29 -21.25 19.22
CA ILE A 377 2.05 -21.98 18.95
C ILE A 377 1.42 -22.35 20.28
N ILE A 378 0.14 -22.03 20.46
CA ILE A 378 -0.59 -22.08 21.72
C ILE A 378 -1.89 -22.90 21.53
N ASP A 379 -2.17 -23.81 22.45
CA ASP A 379 -3.46 -24.51 22.56
C ASP A 379 -4.47 -23.54 23.19
N VAL A 380 -5.56 -23.31 22.47
CA VAL A 380 -6.67 -22.44 22.89
C VAL A 380 -8.02 -23.16 22.85
N LYS A 381 -8.04 -24.51 22.92
CA LYS A 381 -9.29 -25.26 23.12
C LYS A 381 -10.01 -24.83 24.39
N ASN A 382 -9.25 -24.41 25.40
CA ASN A 382 -9.76 -23.68 26.56
C ASN A 382 -8.98 -22.36 26.68
N PRO A 383 -9.50 -21.23 26.17
CA PRO A 383 -8.81 -19.94 26.23
C PRO A 383 -8.62 -19.37 27.64
N ARG A 384 -9.22 -20.01 28.66
CA ARG A 384 -9.03 -19.68 30.10
C ARG A 384 -7.82 -20.39 30.72
N ASP A 385 -7.17 -21.28 29.97
CA ASP A 385 -5.98 -22.06 30.35
C ASP A 385 -5.12 -22.26 29.08
N ALA A 386 -4.74 -21.14 28.46
CA ALA A 386 -4.00 -21.13 27.21
C ALA A 386 -2.57 -21.64 27.43
N LYS A 387 -2.15 -22.63 26.62
CA LYS A 387 -0.88 -23.33 26.84
C LYS A 387 0.02 -23.29 25.63
N ILE A 388 1.26 -22.84 25.82
CA ILE A 388 2.28 -22.95 24.78
C ILE A 388 2.51 -24.44 24.48
N ILE A 389 2.31 -24.82 23.23
CA ILE A 389 2.55 -26.17 22.70
C ILE A 389 4.01 -26.28 22.25
N SER A 390 4.46 -25.32 21.44
CA SER A 390 5.77 -25.32 20.80
C SER A 390 6.17 -23.91 20.35
N THR A 391 7.40 -23.78 19.87
CA THR A 391 7.94 -22.57 19.24
C THR A 391 8.62 -22.95 17.93
N PHE A 392 8.62 -22.04 16.96
CA PHE A 392 9.34 -22.23 15.70
C PHE A 392 10.23 -21.02 15.42
N ASP A 393 11.55 -21.26 15.35
CA ASP A 393 12.57 -20.22 15.20
C ASP A 393 13.38 -20.33 13.90
N GLU A 394 13.29 -21.48 13.22
CA GLU A 394 14.14 -21.79 12.09
C GLU A 394 13.92 -20.78 10.96
N ASN A 395 15.01 -20.15 10.50
CA ASN A 395 15.00 -19.12 9.46
C ASN A 395 14.22 -17.83 9.82
N LEU A 396 13.77 -17.68 11.07
CA LEU A 396 13.03 -16.51 11.59
C LEU A 396 13.86 -15.69 12.59
N THR A 397 15.11 -15.36 12.22
CA THR A 397 16.05 -14.67 13.13
C THR A 397 15.74 -13.18 13.31
N GLY A 398 15.09 -12.54 12.33
CA GLY A 398 14.57 -11.18 12.48
C GLY A 398 13.21 -11.16 13.18
N GLY A 399 12.80 -9.99 13.70
CA GLY A 399 11.45 -9.82 14.26
C GLY A 399 10.40 -10.37 13.30
N VAL A 400 9.48 -11.18 13.82
CA VAL A 400 8.33 -11.67 13.05
C VAL A 400 7.23 -10.64 13.18
N HIS A 401 6.92 -9.96 12.09
CA HIS A 401 5.99 -8.83 12.11
C HIS A 401 4.55 -9.28 11.92
N ASN A 402 4.34 -10.19 10.98
CA ASN A 402 3.03 -10.69 10.56
C ASN A 402 3.06 -12.23 10.53
N VAL A 403 1.95 -12.83 10.94
CA VAL A 403 1.64 -14.25 10.78
C VAL A 403 0.22 -14.38 10.24
N PHE A 404 -0.01 -15.37 9.39
CA PHE A 404 -1.36 -15.77 8.99
C PHE A 404 -1.51 -17.28 9.00
N ILE A 405 -2.65 -17.80 9.44
CA ILE A 405 -2.93 -19.24 9.48
C ILE A 405 -3.96 -19.57 8.41
N SER A 406 -3.65 -20.52 7.54
CA SER A 406 -4.63 -21.10 6.62
C SER A 406 -4.34 -22.58 6.40
N LYS A 407 -5.38 -23.43 6.49
CA LYS A 407 -5.31 -24.88 6.19
C LYS A 407 -4.07 -25.59 6.77
N GLY A 408 -3.82 -25.43 8.07
CA GLY A 408 -2.70 -26.08 8.76
C GLY A 408 -1.32 -25.53 8.42
N HIS A 409 -1.22 -24.38 7.77
CA HIS A 409 0.03 -23.70 7.48
C HIS A 409 0.05 -22.29 8.07
N VAL A 410 1.22 -21.87 8.55
CA VAL A 410 1.51 -20.50 8.96
C VAL A 410 2.36 -19.81 7.91
N TYR A 411 1.93 -18.64 7.49
CA TYR A 411 2.67 -17.73 6.62
C TYR A 411 3.29 -16.66 7.49
N ALA A 412 4.59 -16.77 7.76
CA ALA A 412 5.27 -15.94 8.75
C ALA A 412 6.30 -15.01 8.10
N LEU A 413 6.17 -13.72 8.34
CA LEU A 413 7.08 -12.70 7.82
C LEU A 413 8.18 -12.37 8.84
N SER A 414 9.42 -12.78 8.57
CA SER A 414 10.60 -12.41 9.37
C SER A 414 11.51 -11.46 8.60
N ALA A 415 11.95 -10.39 9.28
CA ALA A 415 12.86 -9.37 8.73
C ALA A 415 12.35 -8.62 7.48
N GLY A 416 11.09 -8.82 7.09
CA GLY A 416 10.41 -8.01 6.09
C GLY A 416 10.79 -8.29 4.63
N GLN A 417 11.54 -9.33 4.28
CA GLN A 417 11.92 -9.58 2.87
C GLN A 417 11.16 -10.74 2.23
N LYS A 418 10.83 -11.76 3.01
CA LYS A 418 10.18 -12.98 2.56
C LYS A 418 9.26 -13.49 3.64
N TYR A 419 8.19 -14.18 3.26
CA TYR A 419 7.42 -14.97 4.21
C TYR A 419 7.77 -16.46 4.05
N TYR A 420 7.90 -17.15 5.17
CA TYR A 420 8.07 -18.60 5.22
C TYR A 420 6.71 -19.26 5.36
N VAL A 421 6.54 -20.39 4.68
CA VAL A 421 5.39 -21.27 4.84
C VAL A 421 5.79 -22.39 5.79
N ILE A 422 5.08 -22.52 6.90
CA ILE A 422 5.42 -23.42 8.00
C ILE A 422 4.23 -24.36 8.21
N ASN A 423 4.45 -25.66 8.15
CA ASN A 423 3.40 -26.62 8.44
C ASN A 423 3.18 -26.72 9.96
N ILE A 424 1.93 -26.72 10.37
CA ILE A 424 1.48 -26.87 11.76
C ILE A 424 0.38 -27.93 11.90
N GLU A 425 0.26 -28.88 10.96
CA GLU A 425 -0.70 -30.00 11.07
C GLU A 425 -0.45 -30.82 12.35
N ASP A 426 0.83 -31.01 12.71
CA ASP A 426 1.22 -31.35 14.08
C ASP A 426 1.80 -30.10 14.77
N PRO A 427 1.00 -29.37 15.58
CA PRO A 427 1.45 -28.14 16.23
C PRO A 427 2.56 -28.36 17.26
N LYS A 428 2.86 -29.61 17.65
CA LYS A 428 4.01 -29.94 18.52
C LYS A 428 5.32 -29.99 17.77
N ASN A 429 5.27 -30.28 16.47
CA ASN A 429 6.45 -30.49 15.63
C ASN A 429 6.33 -29.67 14.33
N PRO A 430 6.26 -28.33 14.42
CA PRO A 430 6.17 -27.48 13.24
C PRO A 430 7.48 -27.53 12.42
N TYR A 431 7.38 -27.41 11.10
CA TYR A 431 8.53 -27.40 10.21
C TYR A 431 8.34 -26.46 9.02
N ALA A 432 9.45 -25.86 8.53
CA ALA A 432 9.42 -25.04 7.32
C ALA A 432 9.16 -25.90 6.08
N VAL A 433 8.22 -25.47 5.25
CA VAL A 433 7.83 -26.12 3.99
C VAL A 433 8.49 -25.40 2.82
N SER A 434 8.30 -24.08 2.74
CA SER A 434 8.83 -23.25 1.65
C SER A 434 8.94 -21.78 2.07
N LYS A 435 9.20 -20.90 1.10
CA LYS A 435 9.18 -19.45 1.25
C LYS A 435 8.76 -18.78 -0.05
N PHE A 436 8.30 -17.55 0.04
CA PHE A 436 8.10 -16.66 -1.10
C PHE A 436 8.86 -15.35 -0.92
N GLU A 437 9.55 -14.92 -1.96
CA GLU A 437 10.45 -13.76 -1.98
C GLU A 437 10.40 -13.16 -3.39
N LEU A 438 10.44 -11.83 -3.51
CA LEU A 438 10.47 -11.16 -4.81
C LEU A 438 11.91 -11.06 -5.33
N ASP A 439 12.09 -10.98 -6.64
CA ASP A 439 13.41 -10.77 -7.24
C ASP A 439 13.82 -9.28 -7.29
N THR A 440 12.90 -8.36 -6.96
CA THR A 440 13.15 -6.92 -7.02
C THR A 440 14.19 -6.51 -5.97
N PRO A 441 15.21 -5.71 -6.33
CA PRO A 441 16.24 -5.29 -5.38
C PRO A 441 15.66 -4.50 -4.20
N GLY A 442 16.05 -4.87 -2.98
CA GLY A 442 15.63 -4.18 -1.76
C GLY A 442 14.12 -4.24 -1.50
N HIS A 443 13.42 -5.23 -2.07
CA HIS A 443 12.02 -5.49 -1.77
C HIS A 443 11.79 -5.65 -0.28
N SER A 444 10.56 -5.32 0.13
CA SER A 444 10.12 -5.50 1.50
C SER A 444 8.65 -5.83 1.51
N ILE A 445 8.30 -6.86 2.27
CA ILE A 445 6.93 -7.26 2.58
C ILE A 445 6.59 -6.70 3.96
N HIS A 446 5.35 -6.25 4.14
CA HIS A 446 4.80 -5.78 5.40
C HIS A 446 3.87 -6.80 6.05
N ASP A 447 2.88 -7.27 5.29
CA ASP A 447 1.86 -8.20 5.75
C ASP A 447 1.55 -9.26 4.70
N VAL A 448 0.99 -10.38 5.14
CA VAL A 448 0.38 -11.40 4.28
C VAL A 448 -0.98 -11.80 4.84
N TRP A 449 -1.99 -11.81 3.98
CA TRP A 449 -3.32 -12.34 4.24
C TRP A 449 -3.55 -13.53 3.31
N VAL A 450 -4.14 -14.63 3.79
CA VAL A 450 -4.42 -15.79 2.93
C VAL A 450 -5.92 -16.09 2.92
N GLU A 451 -6.51 -16.13 1.73
CA GLU A 451 -7.90 -16.51 1.54
C GLU A 451 -8.01 -17.43 0.32
N ASP A 452 -8.75 -18.54 0.44
CA ASP A 452 -8.97 -19.51 -0.63
C ASP A 452 -7.70 -20.03 -1.31
N GLY A 453 -6.59 -20.11 -0.57
CA GLY A 453 -5.30 -20.56 -1.10
C GLY A 453 -4.57 -19.52 -1.95
N ILE A 454 -4.98 -18.25 -1.89
CA ILE A 454 -4.25 -17.10 -2.45
C ILE A 454 -3.70 -16.27 -1.30
N ALA A 455 -2.40 -16.04 -1.29
CA ALA A 455 -1.74 -15.10 -0.40
C ALA A 455 -1.70 -13.72 -1.06
N TYR A 456 -2.27 -12.74 -0.36
CA TYR A 456 -2.27 -11.32 -0.68
C TYR A 456 -1.22 -10.67 0.20
N SER A 457 -0.04 -10.41 -0.36
CA SER A 457 1.02 -9.74 0.39
C SER A 457 1.08 -8.26 0.06
N SER A 458 1.35 -7.46 1.09
CA SER A 458 1.55 -6.02 0.98
C SER A 458 3.05 -5.74 0.95
N ASN A 459 3.57 -5.14 -0.12
CA ASN A 459 5.02 -5.10 -0.37
C ASN A 459 5.58 -3.69 -0.51
N TRP A 460 5.05 -2.73 0.26
CA TRP A 460 5.50 -1.33 0.25
C TRP A 460 5.57 -0.79 -1.19
N ALA A 461 6.78 -0.52 -1.68
CA ALA A 461 7.04 0.00 -3.02
C ALA A 461 6.81 -1.01 -4.16
N ASP A 462 6.77 -2.31 -3.88
CA ASP A 462 6.35 -3.33 -4.86
C ASP A 462 4.83 -3.56 -4.86
N GLY A 463 4.09 -2.91 -3.95
CA GLY A 463 2.63 -2.92 -3.92
C GLY A 463 1.99 -4.27 -3.56
N ILE A 464 0.75 -4.47 -4.02
CA ILE A 464 0.00 -5.71 -3.83
C ILE A 464 0.64 -6.82 -4.68
N GLN A 465 0.82 -8.00 -4.08
CA GLN A 465 1.16 -9.22 -4.81
C GLN A 465 0.14 -10.31 -4.48
N LEU A 466 -0.38 -10.98 -5.51
CA LEU A 466 -1.22 -12.17 -5.40
C LEU A 466 -0.34 -13.38 -5.68
N VAL A 467 -0.33 -14.35 -4.75
CA VAL A 467 0.49 -15.55 -4.83
C VAL A 467 -0.39 -16.77 -4.59
N ASP A 468 -0.41 -17.69 -5.55
CA ASP A 468 -1.06 -18.98 -5.42
C ASP A 468 -0.27 -19.85 -4.45
N VAL A 469 -0.88 -20.14 -3.31
CA VAL A 469 -0.33 -20.99 -2.23
C VAL A 469 -1.22 -22.22 -2.01
N GLY A 470 -2.02 -22.60 -3.01
CA GLY A 470 -2.92 -23.77 -2.94
C GLY A 470 -4.33 -23.52 -3.48
N ASN A 471 -4.57 -22.41 -4.18
CA ASN A 471 -5.78 -22.17 -4.96
C ASN A 471 -5.76 -22.98 -6.27
N GLY A 472 -4.58 -23.09 -6.89
CA GLY A 472 -4.33 -23.85 -8.11
C GLY A 472 -4.43 -23.05 -9.41
N ILE A 473 -4.84 -21.78 -9.37
CA ILE A 473 -4.97 -20.92 -10.56
C ILE A 473 -3.65 -20.72 -11.32
N ALA A 474 -2.51 -20.69 -10.62
CA ALA A 474 -1.17 -20.66 -11.21
C ALA A 474 -0.43 -22.00 -11.03
N GLY A 475 -1.12 -23.04 -10.53
CA GLY A 475 -0.54 -24.30 -10.11
C GLY A 475 0.44 -24.13 -8.94
N GLY A 476 0.14 -23.20 -8.03
CA GLY A 476 0.87 -22.97 -6.79
C GLY A 476 0.38 -23.86 -5.65
N SER A 477 1.17 -23.91 -4.58
CA SER A 477 0.94 -24.76 -3.40
C SER A 477 1.71 -24.20 -2.20
N PRO A 478 1.46 -24.66 -0.97
CA PRO A 478 2.26 -24.27 0.19
C PRO A 478 3.75 -24.63 0.03
N ASP A 479 4.10 -25.69 -0.72
CA ASP A 479 5.48 -26.10 -1.01
C ASP A 479 6.13 -25.37 -2.19
N ASN A 480 5.32 -24.85 -3.11
CA ASN A 480 5.79 -24.10 -4.26
C ASN A 480 4.86 -22.92 -4.56
N PRO A 481 4.93 -21.83 -3.76
CA PRO A 481 4.16 -20.62 -4.00
C PRO A 481 4.45 -20.02 -5.37
N LYS A 482 3.42 -19.58 -6.10
CA LYS A 482 3.58 -18.99 -7.43
C LYS A 482 2.86 -17.66 -7.56
N LYS A 483 3.58 -16.64 -8.00
CA LYS A 483 2.98 -15.33 -8.28
C LYS A 483 1.90 -15.45 -9.36
N ILE A 484 0.76 -14.81 -9.12
CA ILE A 484 -0.40 -14.71 -10.02
C ILE A 484 -0.39 -13.35 -10.71
N SER A 485 -0.48 -12.28 -9.92
CA SER A 485 -0.63 -10.90 -10.40
C SER A 485 -0.07 -9.91 -9.38
N SER A 486 0.03 -8.65 -9.75
CA SER A 486 0.51 -7.57 -8.87
C SER A 486 0.07 -6.20 -9.33
N TYR A 487 -0.03 -5.26 -8.40
CA TYR A 487 -0.26 -3.85 -8.69
C TYR A 487 0.52 -2.96 -7.72
N ALA A 488 1.29 -2.00 -8.26
CA ALA A 488 2.11 -1.09 -7.46
C ALA A 488 1.66 0.35 -7.62
N TYR A 489 1.40 1.02 -6.49
CA TYR A 489 0.95 2.42 -6.46
C TYR A 489 2.14 3.40 -6.47
N PRO A 490 1.97 4.61 -7.03
CA PRO A 490 3.03 5.62 -7.06
C PRO A 490 3.58 6.05 -5.69
N ASN A 491 2.74 6.06 -4.64
CA ASN A 491 3.12 6.50 -3.28
C ASN A 491 4.01 5.50 -2.53
N LYS A 492 4.06 4.23 -2.97
CA LYS A 492 4.90 3.17 -2.43
C LYS A 492 4.66 2.81 -0.95
N ALA A 493 3.47 3.12 -0.42
CA ALA A 493 3.16 3.03 1.01
C ALA A 493 2.30 1.82 1.40
N ASN A 494 2.16 0.83 0.51
CA ASN A 494 1.28 -0.32 0.72
C ASN A 494 1.66 -1.15 1.96
N HIS A 495 0.73 -1.19 2.91
CA HIS A 495 0.84 -1.78 4.25
C HIS A 495 -0.05 -3.01 4.41
N ALA A 496 -1.34 -2.88 4.10
CA ALA A 496 -2.34 -3.93 4.23
C ALA A 496 -3.02 -4.19 2.88
N SER A 497 -3.40 -5.44 2.59
CA SER A 497 -4.04 -5.81 1.32
C SER A 497 -5.08 -6.89 1.56
N PHE A 498 -6.37 -6.57 1.41
CA PHE A 498 -7.46 -7.50 1.66
C PHE A 498 -8.29 -7.72 0.38
N PRO A 499 -8.56 -8.98 0.00
CA PRO A 499 -9.43 -9.31 -1.11
C PRO A 499 -10.89 -8.96 -0.84
N PHE A 500 -11.62 -8.65 -1.90
CA PHE A 500 -13.06 -8.44 -1.88
C PHE A 500 -13.67 -8.91 -3.20
N ARG A 501 -14.49 -9.95 -3.15
CA ARG A 501 -15.31 -10.38 -4.29
C ARG A 501 -16.70 -9.79 -4.11
N SER A 502 -17.07 -8.81 -4.96
CA SER A 502 -18.36 -8.16 -4.87
C SER A 502 -19.47 -9.13 -5.30
N PRO A 503 -20.40 -9.51 -4.40
CA PRO A 503 -21.53 -10.35 -4.76
C PRO A 503 -22.50 -9.66 -5.72
N SER A 504 -22.62 -8.32 -5.68
CA SER A 504 -23.56 -7.59 -6.55
C SER A 504 -23.08 -7.42 -7.98
N THR A 505 -21.77 -7.39 -8.22
CA THR A 505 -21.18 -7.15 -9.55
C THR A 505 -20.39 -8.33 -10.11
N GLY A 506 -20.00 -9.28 -9.26
CA GLY A 506 -19.08 -10.37 -9.62
C GLY A 506 -17.63 -9.92 -9.80
N LYS A 507 -17.31 -8.64 -9.57
CA LYS A 507 -15.95 -8.11 -9.68
C LYS A 507 -15.07 -8.58 -8.52
N PHE A 508 -13.79 -8.75 -8.82
CA PHE A 508 -12.78 -9.09 -7.83
C PHE A 508 -11.88 -7.88 -7.59
N TYR A 509 -11.98 -7.31 -6.40
CA TYR A 509 -11.14 -6.22 -5.95
C TYR A 509 -10.11 -6.70 -4.93
N VAL A 510 -9.00 -5.99 -4.84
CA VAL A 510 -8.14 -6.01 -3.66
C VAL A 510 -8.03 -4.58 -3.16
N ILE A 511 -8.38 -4.38 -1.89
CA ILE A 511 -8.26 -3.09 -1.23
C ILE A 511 -6.88 -3.05 -0.59
N GLY A 512 -6.04 -2.11 -1.02
CA GLY A 512 -4.72 -1.86 -0.43
C GLY A 512 -4.75 -0.64 0.46
N GLY A 513 -4.16 -0.70 1.65
CA GLY A 513 -4.07 0.42 2.59
C GLY A 513 -2.64 0.95 2.66
N ASP A 514 -2.52 2.26 2.77
CA ASP A 514 -1.26 2.93 3.05
C ASP A 514 -0.96 3.01 4.55
N GLU A 515 0.33 2.96 4.91
CA GLU A 515 0.81 3.35 6.23
C GLU A 515 1.92 4.41 6.09
N ILE A 516 1.61 5.64 6.54
CA ILE A 516 2.54 6.76 6.49
C ILE A 516 2.55 7.46 7.85
N PHE A 517 3.74 7.72 8.39
CA PHE A 517 3.93 8.52 9.62
C PHE A 517 4.74 9.79 9.31
N PRO A 518 4.10 10.87 8.81
CA PRO A 518 4.79 12.09 8.39
C PRO A 518 5.67 12.73 9.48
N TYR A 519 5.32 12.52 10.75
CA TYR A 519 6.00 13.07 11.92
C TYR A 519 6.74 12.02 12.76
N GLY A 520 6.82 10.79 12.26
CA GLY A 520 7.29 9.63 13.02
C GLY A 520 6.31 9.19 14.11
N LEU A 521 6.68 8.14 14.85
CA LEU A 521 5.89 7.57 15.94
C LEU A 521 6.34 8.12 17.30
N ASN A 522 5.41 8.70 18.05
CA ASN A 522 5.56 9.11 19.44
C ASN A 522 4.94 8.05 20.38
N MET A 523 5.78 7.23 21.00
CA MET A 523 5.35 6.13 21.89
C MET A 523 4.83 6.60 23.27
N LYS A 524 4.76 7.90 23.53
CA LYS A 524 4.32 8.46 24.83
C LYS A 524 3.32 9.60 24.67
N GLY A 525 2.78 9.79 23.48
CA GLY A 525 1.88 10.88 23.16
C GLY A 525 1.01 10.57 21.96
N PRO A 526 0.15 11.53 21.56
CA PRO A 526 -0.72 11.35 20.40
C PRO A 526 0.10 11.26 19.11
N ASN A 527 -0.45 10.52 18.14
CA ASN A 527 0.14 10.29 16.83
C ASN A 527 -0.83 10.73 15.74
N MET A 528 -0.27 11.05 14.58
CA MET A 528 -1.05 11.38 13.39
C MET A 528 -0.46 10.61 12.21
N ALA A 529 -1.21 9.62 11.75
CA ALA A 529 -0.89 8.84 10.57
C ALA A 529 -1.43 9.54 9.32
N GLY A 530 -1.01 9.06 8.15
CA GLY A 530 -1.52 9.46 6.86
C GLY A 530 -1.61 8.26 5.92
N GLY A 531 -2.17 8.49 4.73
CA GLY A 531 -2.41 7.46 3.73
C GLY A 531 -3.90 7.28 3.43
N TYR A 532 -4.19 6.46 2.44
CA TYR A 532 -5.57 6.14 2.06
C TYR A 532 -5.69 4.69 1.58
N LEU A 533 -6.93 4.27 1.34
CA LEU A 533 -7.21 2.98 0.73
C LEU A 533 -7.28 3.12 -0.78
N HIS A 534 -6.59 2.24 -1.49
CA HIS A 534 -6.64 2.02 -2.91
C HIS A 534 -7.58 0.84 -3.21
N VAL A 535 -8.45 0.97 -4.18
CA VAL A 535 -9.31 -0.13 -4.65
C VAL A 535 -8.86 -0.53 -6.05
N VAL A 536 -8.26 -1.71 -6.15
CA VAL A 536 -7.73 -2.25 -7.41
C VAL A 536 -8.63 -3.36 -7.91
N ASP A 537 -9.12 -3.23 -9.14
CA ASP A 537 -9.88 -4.26 -9.84
C ASP A 537 -8.90 -5.29 -10.43
N PHE A 538 -8.95 -6.51 -9.88
CA PHE A 538 -8.19 -7.69 -10.29
C PHE A 538 -9.08 -8.70 -11.05
N THR A 539 -10.25 -8.27 -11.55
CA THR A 539 -11.13 -9.15 -12.34
C THR A 539 -10.40 -9.67 -13.59
N ASP A 540 -9.62 -8.81 -14.25
CA ASP A 540 -8.61 -9.21 -15.22
C ASP A 540 -7.24 -9.24 -14.52
N LEU A 541 -6.76 -10.46 -14.24
CA LEU A 541 -5.50 -10.68 -13.52
C LEU A 541 -4.27 -10.22 -14.31
N ASP A 542 -4.35 -10.12 -15.64
CA ASP A 542 -3.24 -9.67 -16.49
C ASP A 542 -3.15 -8.14 -16.54
N ASN A 543 -4.28 -7.45 -16.32
CA ASN A 543 -4.39 -5.99 -16.43
C ASN A 543 -5.12 -5.37 -15.22
N PRO A 544 -4.58 -5.50 -13.98
CA PRO A 544 -5.21 -4.89 -12.82
C PRO A 544 -5.23 -3.36 -12.93
N GLU A 545 -6.33 -2.75 -12.50
CA GLU A 545 -6.55 -1.30 -12.59
C GLU A 545 -6.99 -0.73 -11.23
N GLU A 546 -6.34 0.33 -10.74
CA GLU A 546 -6.90 1.11 -9.63
C GLU A 546 -8.12 1.90 -10.10
N VAL A 547 -9.29 1.58 -9.52
CA VAL A 547 -10.57 2.14 -9.94
C VAL A 547 -11.12 3.15 -8.96
N ALA A 548 -10.82 3.02 -7.67
CA ALA A 548 -11.35 3.89 -6.63
C ALA A 548 -10.38 4.08 -5.46
N ARG A 549 -10.69 5.05 -4.60
CA ARG A 549 -9.96 5.33 -3.35
C ARG A 549 -10.88 5.75 -2.21
N PHE A 550 -10.43 5.56 -0.97
CA PHE A 550 -11.08 6.08 0.23
C PHE A 550 -10.03 6.70 1.17
N GLU A 551 -10.12 8.01 1.41
CA GLU A 551 -9.19 8.76 2.24
C GLU A 551 -9.91 9.42 3.41
N VAL A 552 -9.38 9.29 4.62
CA VAL A 552 -9.76 10.14 5.76
C VAL A 552 -8.65 11.16 5.97
N PRO A 553 -8.90 12.47 5.74
CA PRO A 553 -7.87 13.48 5.88
C PRO A 553 -7.19 13.44 7.25
N TYR A 554 -5.86 13.48 7.27
CA TYR A 554 -5.03 13.46 8.48
C TYR A 554 -5.14 12.19 9.33
N ALA A 555 -5.58 11.09 8.74
CA ALA A 555 -5.54 9.76 9.34
C ALA A 555 -4.93 8.77 8.33
N GLY A 556 -4.39 7.66 8.83
CA GLY A 556 -3.83 6.58 8.00
C GLY A 556 -4.57 5.29 8.25
N SER A 557 -4.70 4.44 7.23
CA SER A 557 -5.30 3.11 7.37
C SER A 557 -4.36 2.13 8.08
N HIS A 558 -4.92 1.09 8.67
CA HIS A 558 -4.16 -0.07 9.13
C HIS A 558 -4.89 -1.38 8.74
N ASN A 559 -5.29 -2.22 9.70
CA ASN A 559 -5.96 -3.49 9.41
C ASN A 559 -7.48 -3.34 9.31
N TYR A 560 -8.12 -4.16 8.48
CA TYR A 560 -9.54 -4.08 8.20
C TYR A 560 -10.19 -5.44 7.96
N TRP A 561 -11.52 -5.44 7.97
CA TRP A 561 -12.37 -6.59 7.69
C TRP A 561 -13.40 -6.22 6.63
N ILE A 562 -13.73 -7.17 5.76
CA ILE A 562 -14.75 -7.01 4.74
C ILE A 562 -15.76 -8.13 4.94
N GLU A 563 -17.02 -7.78 5.11
CA GLU A 563 -18.13 -8.73 5.16
C GLU A 563 -19.24 -8.24 4.23
N ASP A 564 -19.79 -9.14 3.43
CA ASP A 564 -20.77 -8.83 2.38
C ASP A 564 -20.25 -7.73 1.44
N GLU A 565 -20.78 -6.51 1.54
CA GLU A 565 -20.33 -5.32 0.81
C GLU A 565 -20.06 -4.16 1.76
N ILE A 566 -19.60 -4.45 2.98
CA ILE A 566 -19.24 -3.46 3.99
C ILE A 566 -17.80 -3.66 4.44
N LEU A 567 -17.02 -2.60 4.33
CA LEU A 567 -15.67 -2.51 4.86
C LEU A 567 -15.69 -1.92 6.27
N TYR A 568 -15.02 -2.59 7.20
CA TYR A 568 -14.76 -2.15 8.56
C TYR A 568 -13.27 -1.92 8.72
N VAL A 569 -12.84 -0.66 8.78
CA VAL A 569 -11.41 -0.33 8.66
C VAL A 569 -10.91 0.56 9.78
N ALA A 570 -9.80 0.16 10.39
CA ALA A 570 -9.06 0.99 11.32
C ALA A 570 -8.30 2.09 10.55
N PHE A 571 -8.44 3.32 11.03
CA PHE A 571 -7.78 4.52 10.53
C PHE A 571 -6.89 5.16 11.61
N TYR A 572 -6.16 4.38 12.41
CA TYR A 572 -5.33 4.89 13.51
C TYR A 572 -6.02 5.99 14.33
N ASN A 573 -5.56 7.24 14.25
CA ASN A 573 -6.10 8.40 14.95
C ASN A 573 -7.50 8.83 14.46
N GLY A 574 -7.93 8.30 13.32
CA GLY A 574 -9.28 8.43 12.78
C GLY A 574 -10.27 7.38 13.29
N GLY A 575 -9.87 6.42 14.13
CA GLY A 575 -10.77 5.38 14.66
C GLY A 575 -11.21 4.36 13.61
N VAL A 576 -12.32 3.67 13.83
CA VAL A 576 -12.91 2.73 12.87
C VAL A 576 -13.86 3.46 11.92
N ARG A 577 -13.74 3.19 10.62
CA ARG A 577 -14.65 3.64 9.56
C ARG A 577 -15.42 2.45 9.02
N VAL A 578 -16.70 2.67 8.72
CA VAL A 578 -17.58 1.69 8.08
C VAL A 578 -17.94 2.24 6.70
N VAL A 579 -17.60 1.52 5.63
CA VAL A 579 -17.69 2.00 4.25
C VAL A 579 -18.51 1.05 3.39
N ASP A 580 -19.43 1.61 2.61
CA ASP A 580 -20.30 0.89 1.68
C ASP A 580 -19.57 0.59 0.36
N LEU A 581 -19.34 -0.69 0.13
CA LEU A 581 -18.70 -1.24 -1.07
C LEU A 581 -19.72 -1.76 -2.10
N SER A 582 -21.02 -1.48 -1.94
CA SER A 582 -22.05 -2.00 -2.85
C SER A 582 -21.99 -1.36 -4.25
N GLY A 583 -22.27 -2.21 -5.25
CA GLY A 583 -22.24 -1.87 -6.67
C GLY A 583 -20.83 -1.76 -7.24
N GLU A 584 -20.71 -1.31 -8.49
CA GLU A 584 -19.40 -1.08 -9.11
C GLU A 584 -18.71 0.10 -8.41
N LEU A 585 -17.42 -0.07 -8.11
CA LEU A 585 -16.60 0.94 -7.44
C LEU A 585 -15.79 1.74 -8.46
N MET A 586 -15.87 3.07 -8.38
CA MET A 586 -15.06 3.98 -9.18
C MET A 586 -14.94 5.34 -8.48
N GLY A 587 -13.79 6.01 -8.53
CA GLY A 587 -13.60 7.38 -8.04
C GLY A 587 -13.35 7.54 -6.54
N ASP A 588 -13.73 8.68 -5.96
CA ASP A 588 -13.53 9.00 -4.54
C ASP A 588 -14.72 8.51 -3.70
N LEU A 589 -14.57 7.33 -3.08
CA LEU A 589 -15.66 6.69 -2.35
C LEU A 589 -16.14 7.54 -1.16
N ARG A 590 -15.26 8.33 -0.54
CA ARG A 590 -15.65 9.19 0.58
C ARG A 590 -16.54 10.35 0.12
N LYS A 591 -16.15 11.02 -0.97
CA LYS A 591 -16.95 12.13 -1.52
C LYS A 591 -18.33 11.67 -2.00
N GLN A 592 -18.42 10.44 -2.50
CA GLN A 592 -19.67 9.82 -2.93
C GLN A 592 -20.67 9.53 -1.81
N GLY A 593 -20.32 9.81 -0.54
CA GLY A 593 -21.17 9.56 0.61
C GLY A 593 -21.25 8.08 0.99
N ARG A 594 -20.21 7.28 0.72
CA ARG A 594 -20.17 5.84 1.06
C ARG A 594 -19.72 5.55 2.49
N GLU A 595 -19.25 6.52 3.28
CA GLU A 595 -19.01 6.28 4.71
C GLU A 595 -20.36 6.15 5.43
N ILE A 596 -20.65 4.93 5.87
CA ILE A 596 -21.87 4.58 6.61
C ILE A 596 -21.83 5.16 8.03
N ALA A 597 -20.71 4.97 8.71
CA ALA A 597 -20.52 5.35 10.11
C ALA A 597 -19.04 5.41 10.47
N TRP A 598 -18.73 5.99 11.62
CA TRP A 598 -17.39 5.99 12.19
C TRP A 598 -17.46 6.04 13.71
N ILE A 599 -16.44 5.49 14.37
CA ILE A 599 -16.29 5.54 15.83
C ILE A 599 -14.84 5.74 16.20
N ILE A 600 -14.57 6.57 17.21
CA ILE A 600 -13.22 6.87 17.70
C ILE A 600 -13.15 6.45 19.17
N PRO A 601 -12.25 5.53 19.57
CA PRO A 601 -12.07 5.18 20.97
C PRO A 601 -11.56 6.39 21.75
N ASN A 602 -12.16 6.66 22.91
CA ASN A 602 -11.80 7.80 23.75
C ASN A 602 -11.79 7.38 25.21
N ASP A 603 -10.62 6.96 25.69
CA ASP A 603 -10.42 6.53 27.08
C ASP A 603 -9.52 7.52 27.84
N PRO A 604 -10.05 8.24 28.85
CA PRO A 604 -9.25 9.14 29.68
C PRO A 604 -8.25 8.40 30.56
N ASN A 605 -8.41 7.09 30.74
CA ASN A 605 -7.52 6.22 31.50
C ASN A 605 -6.62 5.38 30.59
N GLY A 606 -6.64 5.57 29.26
CA GLY A 606 -5.75 4.87 28.35
C GLY A 606 -4.28 5.16 28.64
N TYR A 607 -3.38 4.29 28.18
CA TYR A 607 -1.93 4.43 28.31
C TYR A 607 -1.43 5.81 27.85
N VAL A 608 -1.97 6.30 26.73
CA VAL A 608 -1.99 7.74 26.41
C VAL A 608 -3.45 8.21 26.46
N PRO A 609 -3.84 9.05 27.44
CA PRO A 609 -5.22 9.48 27.60
C PRO A 609 -5.79 10.15 26.35
N ASN A 610 -6.99 9.72 25.94
CA ASN A 610 -7.76 10.31 24.84
C ASN A 610 -6.98 10.44 23.51
N ALA A 611 -6.04 9.54 23.26
CA ALA A 611 -5.22 9.52 22.05
C ALA A 611 -5.52 8.25 21.23
N PRO A 612 -6.61 8.22 20.44
CA PRO A 612 -6.96 7.08 19.60
C PRO A 612 -5.81 6.74 18.65
N PHE A 613 -5.55 5.45 18.50
CA PHE A 613 -4.62 4.91 17.53
C PHE A 613 -5.02 3.46 17.23
N THR A 614 -6.18 3.33 16.59
CA THR A 614 -6.85 2.06 16.32
C THR A 614 -6.05 1.21 15.33
N TRP A 615 -5.81 -0.05 15.68
CA TRP A 615 -4.90 -0.95 14.97
C TRP A 615 -5.64 -1.85 13.99
N GLY A 616 -6.73 -2.49 14.40
CA GLY A 616 -7.51 -3.36 13.52
C GLY A 616 -8.97 -3.36 13.89
N ALA A 617 -9.82 -3.75 12.94
CA ALA A 617 -11.24 -3.99 13.15
C ALA A 617 -11.63 -5.35 12.57
N GLN A 618 -12.49 -6.08 13.28
CA GLN A 618 -13.03 -7.37 12.87
C GLN A 618 -14.52 -7.42 13.19
N LEU A 619 -15.33 -7.83 12.21
CA LEU A 619 -16.75 -8.10 12.44
C LEU A 619 -16.91 -9.51 13.02
N HIS A 620 -17.70 -9.65 14.10
CA HIS A 620 -18.06 -10.94 14.67
C HIS A 620 -19.48 -10.89 15.22
N LYS A 621 -20.38 -11.75 14.71
CA LYS A 621 -21.79 -11.85 15.13
C LYS A 621 -22.49 -10.49 15.26
N GLY A 622 -22.32 -9.63 14.25
CA GLY A 622 -22.94 -8.31 14.16
C GLY A 622 -22.34 -7.23 15.07
N HIS A 623 -21.22 -7.49 15.74
CA HIS A 623 -20.46 -6.52 16.50
C HIS A 623 -19.10 -6.26 15.83
N ILE A 624 -18.67 -5.01 15.86
CA ILE A 624 -17.37 -4.58 15.34
C ILE A 624 -16.44 -4.55 16.54
N PHE A 625 -15.52 -5.50 16.61
CA PHE A 625 -14.45 -5.47 17.59
C PHE A 625 -13.23 -4.78 17.01
N TYR A 626 -12.52 -4.00 17.82
CA TYR A 626 -11.33 -3.30 17.35
C TYR A 626 -10.34 -3.09 18.49
N SER A 627 -9.05 -3.26 18.20
CA SER A 627 -7.99 -2.95 19.15
C SER A 627 -7.51 -1.52 18.95
N ASP A 628 -7.24 -0.86 20.06
CA ASP A 628 -6.67 0.48 20.11
C ASP A 628 -5.34 0.46 20.86
N TRP A 629 -4.30 0.97 20.21
CA TRP A 629 -2.94 0.94 20.71
C TRP A 629 -2.81 1.54 22.11
N ASN A 630 -3.66 2.49 22.49
CA ASN A 630 -3.57 3.20 23.77
C ASN A 630 -4.64 2.81 24.78
N SER A 631 -5.69 2.08 24.41
CA SER A 631 -6.85 1.87 25.30
C SER A 631 -7.41 0.44 25.34
N GLY A 632 -6.82 -0.48 24.59
CA GLY A 632 -7.16 -1.91 24.66
C GLY A 632 -8.17 -2.35 23.63
N LEU A 633 -8.99 -3.34 23.98
CA LEU A 633 -9.98 -3.93 23.09
C LEU A 633 -11.33 -3.22 23.24
N TRP A 634 -12.02 -2.97 22.15
CA TRP A 634 -13.33 -2.33 22.14
C TRP A 634 -14.33 -3.12 21.31
N SER A 635 -15.62 -2.88 21.55
CA SER A 635 -16.70 -3.35 20.73
C SER A 635 -17.69 -2.22 20.41
N ALA A 636 -18.21 -2.25 19.19
CA ALA A 636 -19.25 -1.36 18.73
C ALA A 636 -20.32 -2.14 17.96
N LYS A 637 -21.48 -1.53 17.76
CA LYS A 637 -22.58 -2.10 16.99
C LYS A 637 -23.14 -1.08 16.04
N LEU A 638 -23.22 -1.47 14.77
CA LEU A 638 -23.87 -0.69 13.73
C LEU A 638 -25.37 -0.96 13.78
N GLU A 639 -26.19 0.09 13.77
CA GLU A 639 -27.64 -0.06 13.61
C GLU A 639 -27.97 -0.72 12.26
N PRO A 640 -29.05 -1.51 12.17
CA PRO A 640 -29.52 -2.02 10.90
C PRO A 640 -29.96 -0.89 9.96
N GLU A 641 -30.07 -1.18 8.67
CA GLU A 641 -30.67 -0.24 7.73
C GLU A 641 -32.13 0.06 8.12
N LYS A 642 -32.49 1.35 8.18
CA LYS A 642 -33.87 1.75 8.45
C LYS A 642 -34.69 1.53 7.16
N PRO A 643 -35.83 0.82 7.22
CA PRO A 643 -36.71 0.75 6.06
C PRO A 643 -37.10 2.16 5.64
N LYS A 644 -36.88 2.53 4.37
CA LYS A 644 -37.37 3.82 3.86
C LYS A 644 -38.89 3.82 3.99
N GLU A 645 -39.45 4.66 4.86
CA GLU A 645 -40.89 4.89 4.91
C GLU A 645 -41.34 5.26 3.50
N THR A 646 -42.08 4.36 2.87
CA THR A 646 -42.64 4.61 1.55
C THR A 646 -43.65 5.73 1.73
N GLN A 647 -43.34 6.95 1.27
CA GLN A 647 -44.38 7.96 1.13
C GLN A 647 -45.39 7.45 0.10
N ILE A 648 -46.47 6.86 0.59
CA ILE A 648 -47.66 6.59 -0.22
C ILE A 648 -48.22 7.96 -0.60
N LYS A 649 -47.80 8.50 -1.75
CA LYS A 649 -48.55 9.58 -2.40
C LYS A 649 -49.89 8.96 -2.82
N ALA A 650 -50.93 9.25 -2.06
CA ALA A 650 -52.29 8.97 -2.49
C ALA A 650 -52.53 9.64 -3.85
N LYS A 651 -53.08 8.86 -4.78
CA LYS A 651 -53.34 9.21 -6.18
C LYS A 651 -54.15 10.50 -6.34
#